data_AF-A0A653AFE8-F1
#
_entry.id   AF-A0A653AFE8-F1
#
_cell.length_a   1.000
_cell.length_b   1.000
_cell.length_c   1.000
_cell.angle_alpha   90.00
_cell.angle_beta   90.00
_cell.angle_gamma   90.00
#
_symmetry.space_group_name_H-M   'P 1'
#
loop_
_entity.id
_entity.type
_entity.pdbx_description
1 polymer ?
#
loop_
_entity_poly.entity_id
_entity_poly.type
_entity_poly.pdbx_seq_one_letter_code
_entity_poly.pdbx_strand_id
1 'polypeptide(L)'
;MHLKTGWIVSLAALVVLMGGGLAAVPAQIPPGKRAPSFALKSVEGTSHALDAVKDHPMVILYFFDVESRPSQEGLLTLDRLARQHREARLTVWGITLSPAQKVAEFAAGRGLGFPLLPDTSGVSDLYHARVVLPTVYILGPQLKVLDYFQGGGRTTEVMLTRLAERTLQARQPALARALGGEAGAKDPGNTEARAVQGYAALKEGKLEEAAKTFDGLAQKTGRAEAVGKEGLAAVYARQGQAEKALQLADEVSRKAPERAYPHVIKGDVLYSQGRHAEAEKEYQEATRKEEAPPFQRAVAHNRLGRLNAAQARYPEARELYDQAVELDPYYVEATANKGVTYERQGQWGEALAAYKGALALDQNDVFTAVLARKAQERLDLERDAARSRRVDALVKELAERYRQQKAAPVEEVDAWTSRPMVLSFVDMQERGGLADRDGFPIVLAEGLTEQLNRSGRVRVIERVLIERVLEELNLGSSELADPETASRLGRIMAVKLIGTGTLNHLPGASLLNLRLIDTETTAIPRILTAEVQPGPAFQKTFFQLSRQILETVMEKYPLRGYVVEAAGDEVMINLGAQQGVVLGTRFAAVEEQPPVEYKGRLLQRAQRTIGELEVTRIEPDLAYARVLEQDRPLKTDDKVQETGGPARETR
;
A
#
# COMPACT_ATOMS: atom_id res chain seq x y z
N MET A 1 25.07 20.73 -57.05
CA MET A 1 24.01 21.66 -57.54
C MET A 1 22.68 21.09 -57.07
N HIS A 2 21.86 21.93 -56.42
CA HIS A 2 20.51 21.71 -55.88
C HIS A 2 20.30 20.97 -54.55
N LEU A 3 19.97 21.81 -53.54
CA LEU A 3 19.30 21.53 -52.27
C LEU A 3 17.88 20.93 -52.44
N LYS A 4 17.43 20.19 -51.41
CA LYS A 4 16.10 20.26 -50.74
C LYS A 4 16.09 19.26 -49.55
N THR A 5 16.20 19.65 -48.27
CA THR A 5 15.11 19.97 -47.29
C THR A 5 13.84 19.12 -47.51
N GLY A 6 13.34 18.25 -46.63
CA GLY A 6 13.34 18.18 -45.16
C GLY A 6 11.95 18.56 -44.65
N TRP A 7 11.07 17.60 -44.31
CA TRP A 7 9.76 17.87 -43.66
C TRP A 7 9.42 16.79 -42.61
N ILE A 8 9.25 17.29 -41.39
CA ILE A 8 8.67 16.70 -40.19
C ILE A 8 7.14 16.74 -40.36
N VAL A 9 6.42 15.67 -40.03
CA VAL A 9 4.95 15.67 -39.99
C VAL A 9 4.52 15.78 -38.53
N SER A 10 4.12 16.98 -38.13
CA SER A 10 3.29 17.24 -36.94
C SER A 10 1.82 17.03 -37.30
N LEU A 11 1.12 16.23 -36.50
CA LEU A 11 -0.32 15.98 -36.65
C LEU A 11 -1.10 17.19 -36.11
N ALA A 12 -1.30 18.21 -36.95
CA ALA A 12 -2.18 19.33 -36.68
C ALA A 12 -3.58 19.10 -37.28
N ALA A 13 -4.60 19.52 -36.53
CA ALA A 13 -6.01 19.48 -36.86
C ALA A 13 -6.31 20.02 -38.27
N LEU A 14 -7.10 19.28 -39.05
CA LEU A 14 -7.60 19.73 -40.34
C LEU A 14 -8.99 20.38 -40.18
N VAL A 15 -8.99 21.71 -40.10
CA VAL A 15 -10.17 22.54 -40.40
C VAL A 15 -10.13 22.86 -41.88
N VAL A 16 -11.18 22.52 -42.64
CA VAL A 16 -11.42 23.07 -43.98
C VAL A 16 -12.78 23.75 -44.00
N LEU A 17 -12.72 25.08 -44.11
CA LEU A 17 -13.81 26.00 -44.38
C LEU A 17 -14.15 25.99 -45.89
N MET A 18 -15.42 25.86 -46.23
CA MET A 18 -15.99 26.51 -47.43
C MET A 18 -17.39 27.06 -47.15
N GLY A 19 -17.48 28.40 -47.17
CA GLY A 19 -18.59 29.25 -47.60
C GLY A 19 -20.03 28.87 -47.27
N GLY A 20 -20.58 29.50 -46.23
CA GLY A 20 -22.02 29.60 -45.95
C GLY A 20 -22.23 29.69 -44.45
N GLY A 21 -22.78 30.80 -43.94
CA GLY A 21 -22.82 31.15 -42.52
C GLY A 21 -23.19 30.00 -41.59
N LEU A 22 -22.19 29.44 -40.92
CA LEU A 22 -22.35 28.51 -39.81
C LEU A 22 -21.90 29.25 -38.56
N ALA A 23 -22.84 29.41 -37.63
CA ALA A 23 -22.57 29.91 -36.30
C ALA A 23 -21.38 29.14 -35.70
N ALA A 24 -20.43 29.88 -35.13
CA ALA A 24 -19.32 29.30 -34.37
C ALA A 24 -19.90 28.36 -33.29
N VAL A 25 -19.61 27.06 -33.41
CA VAL A 25 -19.95 26.09 -32.37
C VAL A 25 -19.13 26.46 -31.13
N PRO A 26 -19.73 26.69 -29.95
CA PRO A 26 -18.97 27.07 -28.77
C PRO A 26 -18.09 25.90 -28.30
N ALA A 27 -16.86 26.21 -27.89
CA ALA A 27 -15.77 25.25 -27.66
C ALA A 27 -16.03 24.35 -26.43
N GLN A 28 -15.95 23.03 -26.64
CA GLN A 28 -16.07 22.00 -25.60
C GLN A 28 -15.05 22.20 -24.46
N ILE A 29 -15.41 21.77 -23.23
CA ILE A 29 -14.47 21.79 -22.09
C ILE A 29 -13.38 20.74 -22.33
N PRO A 30 -12.10 21.13 -22.50
CA PRO A 30 -11.04 20.19 -22.84
C PRO A 30 -10.60 19.36 -21.61
N PRO A 31 -10.08 18.14 -21.81
CA PRO A 31 -9.46 17.35 -20.75
C PRO A 31 -8.42 18.14 -19.95
N GLY A 32 -8.35 17.87 -18.65
CA GLY A 32 -7.46 18.54 -17.69
C GLY A 32 -8.03 19.84 -17.09
N LYS A 33 -9.07 20.44 -17.68
CA LYS A 33 -9.76 21.59 -17.07
C LYS A 33 -10.75 21.13 -16.00
N ARG A 34 -10.94 21.97 -14.97
CA ARG A 34 -11.98 21.74 -13.96
C ARG A 34 -13.35 21.95 -14.60
N ALA A 35 -14.27 21.03 -14.35
CA ALA A 35 -15.64 21.13 -14.80
C ALA A 35 -16.35 22.32 -14.13
N PRO A 36 -17.16 23.11 -14.86
CA PRO A 36 -17.94 24.20 -14.28
C PRO A 36 -18.87 23.71 -13.17
N SER A 37 -18.87 24.40 -12.02
CA SER A 37 -19.76 24.02 -10.93
C SER A 37 -21.22 24.34 -11.25
N PHE A 38 -22.14 23.51 -10.74
CA PHE A 38 -23.57 23.73 -10.81
C PHE A 38 -24.28 23.04 -9.63
N ALA A 39 -25.56 23.41 -9.42
CA ALA A 39 -26.47 22.70 -8.54
C ALA A 39 -27.83 22.51 -9.22
N LEU A 40 -28.33 21.28 -9.20
CA LEU A 40 -29.66 20.92 -9.72
C LEU A 40 -30.43 20.14 -8.67
N LYS A 41 -31.76 20.11 -8.80
CA LYS A 41 -32.62 19.24 -7.98
C LYS A 41 -32.94 17.97 -8.74
N SER A 42 -33.01 16.84 -8.04
CA SER A 42 -33.51 15.59 -8.60
C SER A 42 -35.03 15.65 -8.80
N VAL A 43 -35.58 14.65 -9.49
CA VAL A 43 -37.04 14.48 -9.64
C VAL A 43 -37.74 14.36 -8.28
N GLU A 44 -37.05 13.82 -7.27
CA GLU A 44 -37.51 13.71 -5.89
C GLU A 44 -37.34 15.01 -5.08
N GLY A 45 -36.78 16.06 -5.69
CA GLY A 45 -36.57 17.38 -5.07
C GLY A 45 -35.29 17.52 -4.25
N THR A 46 -34.43 16.49 -4.20
CA THR A 46 -33.15 16.52 -3.49
C THR A 46 -32.15 17.41 -4.23
N SER A 47 -31.42 18.28 -3.51
CA SER A 47 -30.42 19.15 -4.12
C SER A 47 -29.09 18.42 -4.32
N HIS A 48 -28.53 18.49 -5.53
CA HIS A 48 -27.24 17.92 -5.90
C HIS A 48 -26.32 19.02 -6.42
N ALA A 49 -25.24 19.31 -5.69
CA ALA A 49 -24.22 20.29 -6.08
C ALA A 49 -22.94 19.56 -6.52
N LEU A 50 -22.41 19.88 -7.70
CA LEU A 50 -21.25 19.18 -8.26
C LEU A 50 -20.02 19.28 -7.33
N ASP A 51 -19.80 20.44 -6.72
CA ASP A 51 -18.70 20.65 -5.77
C ASP A 51 -18.79 19.78 -4.51
N ALA A 52 -19.98 19.26 -4.16
CA ALA A 52 -20.14 18.36 -3.02
C ALA A 52 -19.54 16.97 -3.26
N VAL A 53 -19.35 16.59 -4.53
CA VAL A 53 -18.76 15.30 -4.94
C VAL A 53 -17.34 15.45 -5.48
N LYS A 54 -16.67 16.58 -5.21
CA LYS A 54 -15.29 16.86 -5.67
C LYS A 54 -14.23 15.86 -5.17
N ASP A 55 -14.53 15.21 -4.05
CA ASP A 55 -13.67 14.22 -3.39
C ASP A 55 -14.05 12.79 -3.78
N HIS A 56 -15.08 12.61 -4.63
CA HIS A 56 -15.37 11.31 -5.21
C HIS A 56 -14.27 10.96 -6.23
N PRO A 57 -13.84 9.69 -6.30
CA PRO A 57 -12.77 9.29 -7.22
C PRO A 57 -13.17 9.50 -8.68
N MET A 58 -14.44 9.29 -9.02
CA MET A 58 -14.93 9.45 -10.37
C MET A 58 -16.40 9.85 -10.38
N VAL A 59 -16.74 10.83 -11.21
CA VAL A 59 -18.11 11.31 -11.42
C VAL A 59 -18.41 11.32 -12.92
N ILE A 60 -19.51 10.70 -13.31
CA ILE A 60 -20.00 10.65 -14.68
C ILE A 60 -21.21 11.57 -14.79
N LEU A 61 -21.09 12.63 -15.57
CA LEU A 61 -22.23 13.46 -15.96
C LEU A 61 -22.76 12.95 -17.28
N TYR A 62 -23.97 12.41 -17.26
CA TYR A 62 -24.60 11.76 -18.41
C TYR A 62 -25.80 12.60 -18.86
N PHE A 63 -25.59 13.44 -19.87
CA PHE A 63 -26.64 14.25 -20.48
C PHE A 63 -27.42 13.41 -21.48
N PHE A 64 -28.73 13.37 -21.34
CA PHE A 64 -29.55 12.40 -22.06
C PHE A 64 -30.96 12.90 -22.39
N ASP A 65 -31.57 12.29 -23.39
CA ASP A 65 -33.00 12.45 -23.71
C ASP A 65 -33.74 11.16 -23.39
N VAL A 66 -34.80 11.24 -22.59
CA VAL A 66 -35.64 10.11 -22.18
C VAL A 66 -36.31 9.42 -23.35
N GLU A 67 -36.47 10.06 -24.51
CA GLU A 67 -37.09 9.46 -25.69
C GLU A 67 -36.06 8.88 -26.68
N SER A 68 -34.78 9.18 -26.46
CA SER A 68 -33.69 8.72 -27.32
C SER A 68 -33.22 7.32 -26.90
N ARG A 69 -33.45 6.31 -27.75
CA ARG A 69 -33.02 4.93 -27.49
C ARG A 69 -31.52 4.82 -27.16
N PRO A 70 -30.59 5.46 -27.90
CA PRO A 70 -29.17 5.41 -27.55
C PRO A 70 -28.84 6.07 -26.20
N SER A 71 -29.59 7.12 -25.82
CA SER A 71 -29.49 7.75 -24.50
C SER A 71 -29.92 6.82 -23.37
N GLN A 72 -31.02 6.10 -23.56
CA GLN A 72 -31.50 5.12 -22.58
C GLN A 72 -30.52 3.96 -22.42
N GLU A 73 -30.00 3.41 -23.53
CA GLU A 73 -29.15 2.22 -23.51
C GLU A 73 -27.87 2.44 -22.70
N GLY A 74 -27.13 3.53 -22.98
CA GLY A 74 -25.89 3.82 -22.25
C GLY A 74 -26.13 4.07 -20.76
N LEU A 75 -27.18 4.85 -20.43
CA LEU A 75 -27.54 5.18 -19.06
C LEU A 75 -27.94 3.94 -18.25
N LEU A 76 -28.74 3.03 -18.83
CA LEU A 76 -29.17 1.78 -18.17
C LEU A 76 -28.02 0.77 -18.02
N THR A 77 -27.06 0.76 -18.94
CA THR A 77 -25.83 -0.04 -18.79
C THR A 77 -24.99 0.44 -17.62
N LEU A 78 -24.79 1.76 -17.48
CA LEU A 78 -24.09 2.34 -16.34
C LEU A 78 -24.81 2.05 -15.01
N ASP A 79 -26.13 2.16 -14.98
CA ASP A 79 -26.95 1.83 -13.81
C ASP A 79 -26.73 0.39 -13.33
N ARG A 80 -26.86 -0.57 -14.25
CA ARG A 80 -26.69 -1.99 -13.97
C ARG A 80 -25.30 -2.28 -13.42
N LEU A 81 -24.24 -1.73 -14.04
CA LEU A 81 -22.86 -1.95 -13.62
C LEU A 81 -22.57 -1.32 -12.25
N ALA A 82 -23.04 -0.10 -12.02
CA ALA A 82 -22.91 0.57 -10.72
C ALA A 82 -23.64 -0.20 -9.60
N ARG A 83 -24.80 -0.79 -9.89
CA ARG A 83 -25.53 -1.63 -8.92
C ARG A 83 -24.87 -2.97 -8.64
N GLN A 84 -24.20 -3.56 -9.63
CA GLN A 84 -23.45 -4.82 -9.47
C GLN A 84 -22.14 -4.63 -8.72
N HIS A 85 -21.55 -3.44 -8.81
CA HIS A 85 -20.26 -3.07 -8.21
C HIS A 85 -20.38 -1.89 -7.24
N ARG A 86 -21.23 -2.02 -6.21
CA ARG A 86 -21.50 -0.92 -5.26
C ARG A 86 -20.25 -0.47 -4.51
N GLU A 87 -19.31 -1.40 -4.29
CA GLU A 87 -18.01 -1.17 -3.67
C GLU A 87 -17.15 -0.15 -4.45
N ALA A 88 -17.36 -0.04 -5.77
CA ALA A 88 -16.59 0.83 -6.64
C ALA A 88 -16.97 2.32 -6.54
N ARG A 89 -18.07 2.66 -5.82
CA ARG A 89 -18.55 4.05 -5.60
C ARG A 89 -18.63 4.89 -6.88
N LEU A 90 -18.96 4.26 -8.02
CA LEU A 90 -19.13 4.97 -9.29
C LEU A 90 -20.31 5.94 -9.20
N THR A 91 -20.03 7.24 -9.30
CA THR A 91 -21.07 8.27 -9.21
C THR A 91 -21.54 8.64 -10.60
N VAL A 92 -22.81 8.37 -10.91
CA VAL A 92 -23.42 8.71 -12.21
C VAL A 92 -24.54 9.71 -11.95
N TRP A 93 -24.62 10.81 -12.68
CA TRP A 93 -25.75 11.75 -12.65
C TRP A 93 -26.37 11.85 -14.03
N GLY A 94 -27.66 11.52 -14.16
CA GLY A 94 -28.40 11.68 -15.39
C GLY A 94 -28.97 13.08 -15.49
N ILE A 95 -28.50 13.90 -16.43
CA ILE A 95 -28.96 15.30 -16.62
C ILE A 95 -29.81 15.37 -17.89
N THR A 96 -30.96 16.02 -17.83
CA THR A 96 -31.88 16.02 -18.98
C THR A 96 -32.70 17.28 -19.12
N LEU A 97 -32.95 17.67 -20.38
CA LEU A 97 -33.91 18.73 -20.75
C LEU A 97 -35.31 18.15 -21.03
N SER A 98 -35.50 16.83 -20.93
CA SER A 98 -36.79 16.19 -21.17
C SER A 98 -37.84 16.65 -20.13
N PRO A 99 -39.13 16.75 -20.51
CA PRO A 99 -40.19 17.19 -19.60
C PRO A 99 -40.27 16.31 -18.33
N ALA A 100 -40.46 16.93 -17.16
CA ALA A 100 -40.46 16.25 -15.86
C ALA A 100 -41.41 15.03 -15.80
N GLN A 101 -42.57 15.10 -16.45
CA GLN A 101 -43.51 13.97 -16.55
C GLN A 101 -42.87 12.76 -17.25
N LYS A 102 -42.21 12.97 -18.40
CA LYS A 102 -41.54 11.88 -19.14
C LYS A 102 -40.34 11.32 -18.37
N VAL A 103 -39.63 12.18 -17.62
CA VAL A 103 -38.54 11.73 -16.73
C VAL A 103 -39.09 10.85 -15.60
N ALA A 104 -40.22 11.21 -15.00
CA ALA A 104 -40.88 10.39 -13.98
C ALA A 104 -41.35 9.04 -14.53
N GLU A 105 -41.94 9.01 -15.73
CA GLU A 105 -42.34 7.78 -16.43
C GLU A 105 -41.13 6.91 -16.79
N PHE A 106 -40.01 7.52 -17.17
CA PHE A 106 -38.75 6.82 -17.39
C PHE A 106 -38.15 6.28 -16.09
N ALA A 107 -38.27 6.98 -14.97
CA ALA A 107 -37.78 6.49 -13.67
C ALA A 107 -38.68 5.38 -13.09
N ALA A 108 -39.99 5.45 -13.36
CA ALA A 108 -41.00 4.58 -12.75
C ALA A 108 -40.71 3.09 -12.97
N GLY A 109 -40.68 2.34 -11.87
CA GLY A 109 -40.51 0.87 -11.88
C GLY A 109 -39.09 0.38 -12.24
N ARG A 110 -38.15 1.27 -12.58
CA ARG A 110 -36.78 0.89 -12.99
C ARG A 110 -35.78 0.84 -11.83
N GLY A 111 -36.06 1.51 -10.72
CA GLY A 111 -35.22 1.47 -9.51
C GLY A 111 -33.78 1.91 -9.77
N LEU A 112 -33.61 3.02 -10.50
CA LEU A 112 -32.30 3.58 -10.87
C LEU A 112 -31.49 3.91 -9.61
N GLY A 113 -30.21 3.55 -9.61
CA GLY A 113 -29.30 3.76 -8.49
C GLY A 113 -28.67 5.16 -8.42
N PHE A 114 -29.07 6.07 -9.31
CA PHE A 114 -28.54 7.43 -9.42
C PHE A 114 -29.63 8.49 -9.55
N PRO A 115 -29.32 9.76 -9.22
CA PRO A 115 -30.26 10.85 -9.42
C PRO A 115 -30.46 11.18 -10.91
N LEU A 116 -31.71 11.43 -11.28
CA LEU A 116 -32.09 12.11 -12.52
C LEU A 116 -32.33 13.58 -12.20
N LEU A 117 -31.63 14.46 -12.90
CA LEU A 117 -31.56 15.90 -12.66
C LEU A 117 -32.17 16.65 -13.86
N PRO A 118 -33.42 17.12 -13.77
CA PRO A 118 -33.98 18.02 -14.77
C PRO A 118 -33.17 19.32 -14.82
N ASP A 119 -32.67 19.66 -16.00
CA ASP A 119 -31.91 20.88 -16.20
C ASP A 119 -32.86 22.08 -16.30
N THR A 120 -32.93 22.83 -15.22
CA THR A 120 -33.76 24.03 -15.06
C THR A 120 -32.94 25.32 -15.01
N SER A 121 -31.62 25.22 -15.09
CA SER A 121 -30.69 26.35 -14.87
C SER A 121 -29.63 26.52 -15.95
N GLY A 122 -29.77 25.84 -17.10
CA GLY A 122 -28.88 25.98 -18.24
C GLY A 122 -27.57 25.20 -18.13
N VAL A 123 -27.54 24.11 -17.35
CA VAL A 123 -26.34 23.27 -17.19
C VAL A 123 -25.97 22.59 -18.51
N SER A 124 -26.94 22.17 -19.30
CA SER A 124 -26.72 21.55 -20.62
C SER A 124 -26.10 22.55 -21.60
N ASP A 125 -26.40 23.84 -21.48
CA ASP A 125 -25.73 24.88 -22.29
C ASP A 125 -24.27 25.08 -21.82
N LEU A 126 -24.03 25.09 -20.51
CA LEU A 126 -22.72 25.22 -19.88
C LEU A 126 -21.75 24.07 -20.25
N TYR A 127 -22.30 22.87 -20.45
CA TYR A 127 -21.56 21.68 -20.86
C TYR A 127 -21.70 21.37 -22.37
N HIS A 128 -22.27 22.27 -23.16
CA HIS A 128 -22.46 22.10 -24.61
C HIS A 128 -23.18 20.79 -24.99
N ALA A 129 -24.08 20.32 -24.12
CA ALA A 129 -24.77 19.04 -24.18
C ALA A 129 -26.23 19.16 -24.68
N ARG A 130 -26.60 20.27 -25.31
CA ARG A 130 -27.99 20.53 -25.74
C ARG A 130 -28.37 19.88 -27.08
N VAL A 131 -27.41 19.75 -27.99
CA VAL A 131 -27.68 19.41 -29.40
C VAL A 131 -27.44 17.92 -29.70
N VAL A 132 -26.35 17.35 -29.18
CA VAL A 132 -25.98 15.96 -29.45
C VAL A 132 -26.15 15.15 -28.17
N LEU A 133 -27.06 14.17 -28.19
CA LEU A 133 -27.36 13.33 -27.03
C LEU A 133 -27.23 11.84 -27.39
N PRO A 134 -26.71 10.99 -26.48
CA PRO A 134 -26.20 11.36 -25.16
C PRO A 134 -24.88 12.15 -25.26
N THR A 135 -24.63 13.03 -24.29
CA THR A 135 -23.33 13.67 -24.08
C THR A 135 -22.81 13.24 -22.71
N VAL A 136 -21.57 12.77 -22.61
CA VAL A 136 -21.02 12.20 -21.37
C VAL A 136 -19.72 12.88 -21.04
N TYR A 137 -19.59 13.35 -19.79
CA TYR A 137 -18.33 13.80 -19.21
C TYR A 137 -17.90 12.84 -18.11
N ILE A 138 -16.66 12.35 -18.19
CA ILE A 138 -16.02 11.60 -17.10
C ILE A 138 -15.13 12.58 -16.35
N LEU A 139 -15.43 12.81 -15.08
CA LEU A 139 -14.70 13.70 -14.20
C LEU A 139 -13.88 12.88 -13.20
N GLY A 140 -12.61 13.25 -13.06
CA GLY A 140 -11.69 12.68 -12.09
C GLY A 140 -11.56 13.52 -10.82
N PRO A 141 -10.47 13.31 -10.05
CA PRO A 141 -10.20 14.04 -8.82
C PRO A 141 -10.28 15.56 -9.01
N GLN A 142 -10.87 16.25 -8.02
CA GLN A 142 -11.10 17.69 -8.04
C GLN A 142 -11.94 18.18 -9.24
N LEU A 143 -12.80 17.29 -9.77
CA LEU A 143 -13.70 17.54 -10.90
C LEU A 143 -12.98 17.92 -12.19
N LYS A 144 -11.74 17.47 -12.39
CA LYS A 144 -11.05 17.64 -13.68
C LYS A 144 -11.71 16.75 -14.73
N VAL A 145 -12.01 17.33 -15.89
CA VAL A 145 -12.51 16.57 -17.05
C VAL A 145 -11.40 15.61 -17.51
N LEU A 146 -11.67 14.31 -17.51
CA LEU A 146 -10.77 13.29 -18.02
C LEU A 146 -11.09 12.97 -19.48
N ASP A 147 -12.37 12.73 -19.75
CA ASP A 147 -12.86 12.32 -21.06
C ASP A 147 -14.25 12.89 -21.34
N TYR A 148 -14.58 12.96 -22.62
CA TYR A 148 -15.84 13.48 -23.12
C TYR A 148 -16.30 12.73 -24.37
N PHE A 149 -17.62 12.50 -24.48
CA PHE A 149 -18.22 11.74 -25.57
C PHE A 149 -19.55 12.35 -26.02
N GLN A 150 -19.85 12.31 -27.32
CA GLN A 150 -21.15 12.72 -27.88
C GLN A 150 -21.73 11.69 -28.86
N GLY A 151 -23.01 11.40 -28.69
CA GLY A 151 -23.77 10.50 -29.54
C GLY A 151 -23.80 9.06 -29.02
N GLY A 152 -24.63 8.26 -29.69
CA GLY A 152 -24.90 6.86 -29.33
C GLY A 152 -24.14 5.84 -30.17
N GLY A 153 -24.42 4.54 -29.93
CA GLY A 153 -23.85 3.44 -30.71
C GLY A 153 -22.34 3.30 -30.49
N ARG A 154 -21.54 3.45 -31.54
CA ARG A 154 -20.08 3.32 -31.48
C ARG A 154 -19.43 4.26 -30.47
N THR A 155 -19.98 5.46 -30.26
CA THR A 155 -19.48 6.38 -29.22
C THR A 155 -19.69 5.82 -27.81
N THR A 156 -20.80 5.10 -27.58
CA THR A 156 -21.07 4.46 -26.29
C THR A 156 -20.06 3.33 -26.03
N GLU A 157 -19.67 2.57 -27.05
CA GLU A 157 -18.63 1.55 -26.92
C GLU A 157 -17.28 2.16 -26.55
N VAL A 158 -16.87 3.24 -27.23
CA VAL A 158 -15.63 3.97 -26.92
C VAL A 158 -15.67 4.54 -25.50
N MET A 159 -16.82 5.09 -25.08
CA MET A 159 -17.02 5.59 -23.72
C MET A 159 -16.86 4.47 -22.68
N LEU A 160 -17.46 3.29 -22.90
CA LEU A 160 -17.33 2.15 -21.99
C LEU A 160 -15.88 1.63 -21.93
N THR A 161 -15.17 1.57 -23.06
CA THR A 161 -13.74 1.22 -23.10
C THR A 161 -12.91 2.22 -22.29
N ARG A 162 -13.11 3.53 -22.48
CA ARG A 162 -12.39 4.57 -21.73
C ARG A 162 -12.74 4.53 -20.24
N LEU A 163 -14.00 4.32 -19.90
CA LEU A 163 -14.42 4.15 -18.52
C LEU A 163 -13.80 2.89 -17.87
N ALA A 164 -13.65 1.80 -18.63
CA ALA A 164 -12.94 0.60 -18.19
C ALA A 164 -11.46 0.92 -17.88
N GLU A 165 -10.79 1.70 -18.74
CA GLU A 165 -9.42 2.16 -18.48
C GLU A 165 -9.35 3.02 -17.21
N ARG A 166 -10.22 4.01 -17.06
CA ARG A 166 -10.23 4.90 -15.88
C ARG A 166 -10.53 4.18 -14.59
N THR A 167 -11.43 3.19 -14.61
CA THR A 167 -11.73 2.38 -13.42
C THR A 167 -10.59 1.43 -13.08
N LEU A 168 -9.84 0.94 -14.09
CA LEU A 168 -8.60 0.19 -13.84
C LEU A 168 -7.55 1.08 -13.16
N GLN A 169 -7.38 2.31 -13.64
CA GLN A 169 -6.51 3.33 -13.04
C GLN A 169 -6.92 3.64 -11.59
N ALA A 170 -8.22 3.80 -11.35
CA ALA A 170 -8.80 4.05 -10.03
C ALA A 170 -8.82 2.82 -9.09
N ARG A 171 -8.00 1.79 -9.36
CA ARG A 171 -7.88 0.55 -8.57
C ARG A 171 -9.19 -0.24 -8.41
N GLN A 172 -10.05 -0.21 -9.43
CA GLN A 172 -11.31 -0.95 -9.46
C GLN A 172 -11.30 -2.02 -10.57
N PRO A 173 -10.40 -3.03 -10.49
CA PRO A 173 -10.21 -3.98 -11.58
C PRO A 173 -11.47 -4.81 -11.84
N ALA A 174 -12.27 -5.13 -10.83
CA ALA A 174 -13.53 -5.86 -11.02
C ALA A 174 -14.52 -5.09 -11.90
N LEU A 175 -14.71 -3.79 -11.63
CA LEU A 175 -15.57 -2.92 -12.44
C LEU A 175 -14.97 -2.68 -13.83
N ALA A 176 -13.65 -2.47 -13.92
CA ALA A 176 -12.95 -2.32 -15.20
C ALA A 176 -13.12 -3.54 -16.10
N ARG A 177 -13.02 -4.74 -15.53
CA ARG A 177 -13.23 -6.01 -16.24
C ARG A 177 -14.67 -6.13 -16.73
N ALA A 178 -15.66 -5.75 -15.91
CA ALA A 178 -17.07 -5.76 -16.30
C ALA A 178 -17.38 -4.76 -17.42
N LEU A 179 -16.86 -3.53 -17.33
CA LEU A 179 -16.99 -2.50 -18.36
C LEU A 179 -16.30 -2.90 -19.67
N GLY A 180 -15.09 -3.45 -19.59
CA GLY A 180 -14.37 -3.99 -20.76
C GLY A 180 -15.11 -5.14 -21.42
N GLY A 181 -15.70 -6.04 -20.62
CA GLY A 181 -16.54 -7.13 -21.11
C GLY A 181 -17.81 -6.65 -21.81
N GLU A 182 -18.50 -5.64 -21.27
CA GLU A 182 -19.67 -5.02 -21.89
C GLU A 182 -19.31 -4.35 -23.23
N ALA A 183 -18.23 -3.58 -23.27
CA ALA A 183 -17.75 -2.96 -24.50
C ALA A 183 -17.35 -4.02 -25.55
N GLY A 184 -16.66 -5.08 -25.13
CA GLY A 184 -16.25 -6.18 -26.01
C GLY A 184 -17.39 -7.10 -26.48
N ALA A 185 -18.51 -7.15 -25.73
CA ALA A 185 -19.71 -7.86 -26.16
C ALA A 185 -20.47 -7.10 -27.26
N LYS A 186 -20.46 -5.77 -27.19
CA LYS A 186 -21.02 -4.87 -28.22
C LYS A 186 -20.15 -4.86 -29.48
N ASP A 187 -18.83 -4.78 -29.31
CA ASP A 187 -17.86 -4.88 -30.41
C ASP A 187 -16.79 -5.96 -30.13
N PRO A 188 -16.96 -7.20 -30.64
CA PRO A 188 -15.96 -8.26 -30.55
C PRO A 188 -14.61 -7.93 -31.22
N GLY A 189 -14.56 -6.91 -32.07
CA GLY A 189 -13.36 -6.38 -32.71
C GLY A 189 -12.55 -5.45 -31.81
N ASN A 190 -13.17 -4.87 -30.78
CA ASN A 190 -12.57 -3.87 -29.90
C ASN A 190 -11.40 -4.45 -29.10
N THR A 191 -10.19 -4.16 -29.57
CA THR A 191 -8.95 -4.70 -29.03
C THR A 191 -8.66 -4.09 -27.66
N GLU A 192 -8.88 -2.78 -27.53
CA GLU A 192 -8.66 -2.01 -26.31
C GLU A 192 -9.57 -2.49 -25.17
N ALA A 193 -10.87 -2.69 -25.43
CA ALA A 193 -11.81 -3.23 -24.44
C ALA A 193 -11.37 -4.59 -23.89
N ARG A 194 -10.98 -5.50 -24.78
CA ARG A 194 -10.48 -6.84 -24.40
C ARG A 194 -9.14 -6.77 -23.68
N ALA A 195 -8.25 -5.87 -24.09
CA ALA A 195 -6.97 -5.67 -23.43
C ALA A 195 -7.17 -5.19 -21.98
N VAL A 196 -8.03 -4.20 -21.76
CA VAL A 196 -8.38 -3.72 -20.42
C VAL A 196 -8.98 -4.84 -19.58
N GLN A 197 -9.88 -5.65 -20.15
CA GLN A 197 -10.43 -6.82 -19.48
C GLN A 197 -9.34 -7.81 -19.05
N GLY A 198 -8.36 -8.10 -19.92
CA GLY A 198 -7.22 -8.97 -19.63
C GLY A 198 -6.31 -8.41 -18.54
N TYR A 199 -5.98 -7.11 -18.59
CA TYR A 199 -5.15 -6.46 -17.57
C TYR A 199 -5.88 -6.33 -16.22
N ALA A 200 -7.18 -6.11 -16.23
CA ALA A 200 -8.01 -6.12 -15.03
C ALA A 200 -8.03 -7.51 -14.38
N ALA A 201 -8.20 -8.58 -15.18
CA ALA A 201 -8.09 -9.96 -14.70
C ALA A 201 -6.68 -10.26 -14.13
N LEU A 202 -5.62 -9.75 -14.76
CA LEU A 202 -4.25 -9.87 -14.27
C LEU A 202 -4.07 -9.19 -12.91
N LYS A 203 -4.61 -7.97 -12.73
CA LYS A 203 -4.60 -7.23 -11.46
C LYS A 203 -5.42 -7.92 -10.36
N GLU A 204 -6.51 -8.62 -10.72
CA GLU A 204 -7.28 -9.49 -9.82
C GLU A 204 -6.55 -10.80 -9.46
N GLY A 205 -5.40 -11.10 -10.06
CA GLY A 205 -4.69 -12.37 -9.88
C GLY A 205 -5.31 -13.55 -10.65
N LYS A 206 -6.30 -13.31 -11.52
CA LYS A 206 -6.97 -14.31 -12.35
C LYS A 206 -6.15 -14.62 -13.60
N LEU A 207 -4.98 -15.25 -13.39
CA LEU A 207 -3.98 -15.45 -14.44
C LEU A 207 -4.50 -16.26 -15.63
N GLU A 208 -5.32 -17.28 -15.39
CA GLU A 208 -5.90 -18.11 -16.45
C GLU A 208 -6.91 -17.34 -17.32
N GLU A 209 -7.78 -16.53 -16.71
CA GLU A 209 -8.74 -15.69 -17.41
C GLU A 209 -8.02 -14.60 -18.24
N ALA A 210 -6.98 -13.99 -17.67
CA ALA A 210 -6.12 -13.05 -18.38
C ALA A 210 -5.41 -13.71 -19.57
N ALA A 211 -4.80 -14.87 -19.36
CA ALA A 211 -4.13 -15.65 -20.41
C ALA A 211 -5.07 -15.96 -21.57
N LYS A 212 -6.27 -16.48 -21.27
CA LYS A 212 -7.29 -16.80 -22.29
C LYS A 212 -7.70 -15.57 -23.10
N THR A 213 -7.87 -14.43 -22.43
CA THR A 213 -8.24 -13.17 -23.09
C THR A 213 -7.14 -12.70 -24.05
N PHE A 214 -5.89 -12.73 -23.59
CA PHE A 214 -4.74 -12.30 -24.39
C PHE A 214 -4.39 -13.29 -25.51
N ASP A 215 -4.56 -14.60 -25.30
CA ASP A 215 -4.40 -15.61 -26.35
C ASP A 215 -5.39 -15.38 -27.50
N GLY A 216 -6.66 -15.09 -27.19
CA GLY A 216 -7.66 -14.73 -28.19
C GLY A 216 -7.35 -13.43 -28.96
N LEU A 217 -6.55 -12.52 -28.39
CA LEU A 217 -6.02 -11.34 -29.11
C LEU A 217 -4.78 -11.69 -29.93
N ALA A 218 -3.89 -12.52 -29.39
CA ALA A 218 -2.63 -12.93 -30.02
C ALA A 218 -2.84 -13.77 -31.29
N GLN A 219 -3.99 -14.43 -31.43
CA GLN A 219 -4.38 -15.16 -32.65
C GLN A 219 -4.93 -14.25 -33.77
N LYS A 220 -5.22 -12.98 -33.48
CA LYS A 220 -5.60 -11.99 -34.49
C LYS A 220 -4.35 -11.46 -35.21
N THR A 221 -4.53 -10.58 -36.18
CA THR A 221 -3.44 -9.94 -36.92
C THR A 221 -3.29 -8.46 -36.57
N GLY A 222 -2.11 -7.90 -36.88
CA GLY A 222 -1.84 -6.47 -36.70
C GLY A 222 -1.77 -6.05 -35.23
N ARG A 223 -2.35 -4.90 -34.88
CA ARG A 223 -2.29 -4.35 -33.52
C ARG A 223 -2.82 -5.30 -32.45
N ALA A 224 -3.88 -6.05 -32.75
CA ALA A 224 -4.46 -7.00 -31.82
C ALA A 224 -3.50 -8.14 -31.46
N GLU A 225 -2.73 -8.63 -32.45
CA GLU A 225 -1.68 -9.64 -32.24
C GLU A 225 -0.65 -9.15 -31.22
N ALA A 226 -0.15 -7.92 -31.44
CA ALA A 226 0.87 -7.30 -30.60
C ALA A 226 0.38 -7.09 -29.17
N VAL A 227 -0.85 -6.56 -29.00
CA VAL A 227 -1.49 -6.36 -27.68
C VAL A 227 -1.70 -7.70 -26.95
N GLY A 228 -2.14 -8.73 -27.67
CA GLY A 228 -2.31 -10.07 -27.10
C GLY A 228 -0.99 -10.68 -26.63
N LYS A 229 0.05 -10.62 -27.47
CA LYS A 229 1.38 -11.14 -27.10
C LYS A 229 2.02 -10.37 -25.95
N GLU A 230 1.84 -9.06 -25.91
CA GLU A 230 2.28 -8.21 -24.79
C GLU A 230 1.57 -8.59 -23.48
N GLY A 231 0.25 -8.81 -23.53
CA GLY A 231 -0.50 -9.28 -22.38
C GLY A 231 -0.08 -10.68 -21.91
N LEU A 232 0.17 -11.61 -22.85
CA LEU A 232 0.72 -12.93 -22.52
C LEU A 232 2.12 -12.84 -21.92
N ALA A 233 2.98 -11.95 -22.42
CA ALA A 233 4.29 -11.69 -21.82
C ALA A 233 4.14 -11.22 -20.36
N ALA A 234 3.19 -10.34 -20.07
CA ALA A 234 2.89 -9.90 -18.71
C ALA A 234 2.37 -11.04 -17.82
N VAL A 235 1.52 -11.93 -18.36
CA VAL A 235 1.06 -13.13 -17.65
C VAL A 235 2.24 -14.05 -17.31
N TYR A 236 3.11 -14.36 -18.28
CA TYR A 236 4.27 -15.22 -18.05
C TYR A 236 5.26 -14.60 -17.07
N ALA A 237 5.47 -13.29 -17.13
CA ALA A 237 6.28 -12.57 -16.15
C ALA A 237 5.70 -12.77 -14.74
N ARG A 238 4.37 -12.62 -14.58
CA ARG A 238 3.67 -12.83 -13.30
C ARG A 238 3.72 -14.27 -12.80
N GLN A 239 3.85 -15.24 -13.71
CA GLN A 239 4.03 -16.67 -13.39
C GLN A 239 5.50 -17.05 -13.10
N GLY A 240 6.45 -16.12 -13.23
CA GLY A 240 7.88 -16.40 -13.11
C GLY A 240 8.49 -17.13 -14.30
N GLN A 241 7.76 -17.25 -15.43
CA GLN A 241 8.26 -17.85 -16.67
C GLN A 241 9.05 -16.81 -17.48
N ALA A 242 10.19 -16.40 -16.93
CA ALA A 242 11.01 -15.29 -17.42
C ALA A 242 11.40 -15.42 -18.90
N GLU A 243 11.82 -16.61 -19.34
CA GLU A 243 12.24 -16.84 -20.72
C GLU A 243 11.11 -16.61 -21.72
N LYS A 244 9.91 -17.15 -21.45
CA LYS A 244 8.74 -16.95 -22.31
C LYS A 244 8.28 -15.50 -22.32
N ALA A 245 8.32 -14.84 -21.17
CA ALA A 245 7.98 -13.42 -21.06
C ALA A 245 8.91 -12.56 -21.91
N LEU A 246 10.23 -12.77 -21.82
CA LEU A 246 11.22 -12.07 -22.63
C LEU A 246 11.07 -12.37 -24.11
N GLN A 247 10.87 -13.63 -24.49
CA GLN A 247 10.70 -14.04 -25.88
C GLN A 247 9.51 -13.32 -26.54
N LEU A 248 8.36 -13.30 -25.87
CA LEU A 248 7.17 -12.61 -26.38
C LEU A 248 7.35 -11.10 -26.38
N ALA A 249 7.93 -10.52 -25.32
CA ALA A 249 8.19 -9.08 -25.27
C ALA A 249 9.14 -8.64 -26.40
N ASP A 250 10.21 -9.40 -26.66
CA ASP A 250 11.12 -9.14 -27.78
C ASP A 250 10.43 -9.29 -29.14
N GLU A 251 9.54 -10.27 -29.31
CA GLU A 251 8.76 -10.40 -30.53
C GLU A 251 7.87 -9.17 -30.76
N VAL A 252 7.19 -8.69 -29.71
CA VAL A 252 6.37 -7.47 -29.79
C VAL A 252 7.23 -6.25 -30.08
N SER A 253 8.36 -6.06 -29.39
CA SER A 253 9.27 -4.93 -29.65
C SER A 253 9.83 -4.92 -31.08
N ARG A 254 9.97 -6.07 -31.75
CA ARG A 254 10.38 -6.13 -33.16
C ARG A 254 9.23 -5.80 -34.11
N LYS A 255 8.03 -6.33 -33.86
CA LYS A 255 6.87 -6.18 -34.74
C LYS A 255 6.14 -4.84 -34.55
N ALA A 256 6.19 -4.29 -33.36
CA ALA A 256 5.53 -3.05 -32.95
C ALA A 256 6.51 -2.20 -32.09
N PRO A 257 7.57 -1.65 -32.72
CA PRO A 257 8.67 -0.99 -32.02
C PRO A 257 8.30 0.30 -31.28
N GLU A 258 7.11 0.85 -31.52
CA GLU A 258 6.62 2.03 -30.82
C GLU A 258 5.85 1.72 -29.53
N ARG A 259 5.64 0.44 -29.19
CA ARG A 259 4.95 0.06 -27.97
C ARG A 259 5.85 0.15 -26.74
N ALA A 260 5.36 0.87 -25.72
CA ALA A 260 6.11 1.12 -24.49
C ALA A 260 6.16 -0.08 -23.53
N TYR A 261 5.03 -0.77 -23.36
CA TYR A 261 4.85 -1.75 -22.29
C TYR A 261 5.69 -3.05 -22.40
N PRO A 262 6.08 -3.56 -23.59
CA PRO A 262 7.00 -4.70 -23.68
C PRO A 262 8.34 -4.41 -23.00
N HIS A 263 8.83 -3.18 -23.11
CA HIS A 263 10.06 -2.73 -22.44
C HIS A 263 9.90 -2.67 -20.92
N VAL A 264 8.71 -2.31 -20.40
CA VAL A 264 8.41 -2.42 -18.95
C VAL A 264 8.50 -3.87 -18.50
N ILE A 265 7.89 -4.80 -19.25
CA ILE A 265 7.91 -6.24 -18.92
C ILE A 265 9.36 -6.76 -18.91
N LYS A 266 10.15 -6.42 -19.93
CA LYS A 266 11.58 -6.78 -19.97
C LYS A 266 12.34 -6.20 -18.79
N GLY A 267 12.12 -4.92 -18.48
CA GLY A 267 12.73 -4.26 -17.33
C GLY A 267 12.41 -4.96 -16.01
N ASP A 268 11.14 -5.31 -15.77
CA ASP A 268 10.69 -6.01 -14.56
C ASP A 268 11.38 -7.38 -14.44
N VAL A 269 11.45 -8.15 -15.53
CA VAL A 269 12.11 -9.46 -15.56
C VAL A 269 13.63 -9.32 -15.33
N LEU A 270 14.30 -8.41 -16.04
CA LEU A 270 15.74 -8.16 -15.90
C LEU A 270 16.10 -7.69 -14.50
N TYR A 271 15.28 -6.82 -13.91
CA TYR A 271 15.48 -6.36 -12.54
C TYR A 271 15.41 -7.53 -11.56
N SER A 272 14.41 -8.42 -11.70
CA SER A 272 14.28 -9.60 -10.85
C SER A 272 15.47 -10.57 -10.95
N GLN A 273 16.23 -10.52 -12.06
CA GLN A 273 17.45 -11.28 -12.29
C GLN A 273 18.73 -10.57 -11.77
N GLY A 274 18.61 -9.41 -11.12
CA GLY A 274 19.75 -8.62 -10.66
C GLY A 274 20.44 -7.81 -11.76
N ARG A 275 19.90 -7.77 -12.99
CA ARG A 275 20.47 -7.06 -14.15
C ARG A 275 19.98 -5.60 -14.19
N HIS A 276 20.29 -4.84 -13.14
CA HIS A 276 19.68 -3.52 -12.90
C HIS A 276 19.99 -2.48 -13.98
N ALA A 277 21.23 -2.48 -14.51
CA ALA A 277 21.63 -1.54 -15.56
C ALA A 277 20.92 -1.82 -16.90
N GLU A 278 20.58 -3.08 -17.17
CA GLU A 278 19.82 -3.45 -18.37
C GLU A 278 18.34 -3.16 -18.17
N ALA A 279 17.80 -3.41 -16.98
CA ALA A 279 16.44 -3.01 -16.62
C ALA A 279 16.23 -1.50 -16.74
N GLU A 280 17.20 -0.70 -16.28
CA GLU A 280 17.16 0.76 -16.42
C GLU A 280 17.06 1.20 -17.89
N LYS A 281 17.85 0.59 -18.79
CA LYS A 281 17.77 0.88 -20.22
C LYS A 281 16.39 0.56 -20.79
N GLU A 282 15.81 -0.59 -20.45
CA GLU A 282 14.48 -0.96 -20.92
C GLU A 282 13.41 0.00 -20.36
N TYR A 283 13.47 0.41 -19.10
CA TYR A 283 12.53 1.42 -18.58
C TYR A 283 12.71 2.78 -19.25
N GLN A 284 13.94 3.21 -19.53
CA GLN A 284 14.20 4.44 -20.28
C GLN A 284 13.61 4.37 -21.69
N GLU A 285 13.80 3.25 -22.39
CA GLU A 285 13.16 3.03 -23.69
C GLU A 285 11.63 3.09 -23.56
N ALA A 286 11.03 2.41 -22.57
CA ALA A 286 9.59 2.47 -22.33
C ALA A 286 9.06 3.90 -22.17
N THR A 287 9.78 4.78 -21.45
CA THR A 287 9.37 6.19 -21.25
C THR A 287 9.46 7.06 -22.51
N ARG A 288 10.26 6.65 -23.50
CA ARG A 288 10.40 7.35 -24.80
C ARG A 288 9.32 6.96 -25.81
N LYS A 289 8.57 5.90 -25.52
CA LYS A 289 7.56 5.33 -26.42
C LYS A 289 6.17 5.87 -26.13
N GLU A 290 5.43 6.19 -27.20
CA GLU A 290 4.10 6.80 -27.10
C GLU A 290 2.96 5.79 -27.27
N GLU A 291 3.20 4.62 -27.89
CA GLU A 291 2.12 3.66 -28.20
C GLU A 291 1.81 2.74 -27.01
N ALA A 292 1.03 3.24 -26.04
CA ALA A 292 0.38 2.44 -25.01
C ALA A 292 -0.75 3.26 -24.32
N PRO A 293 -1.77 2.61 -23.73
CA PRO A 293 -2.73 3.30 -22.87
C PRO A 293 -2.03 4.08 -21.74
N PRO A 294 -2.60 5.22 -21.30
CA PRO A 294 -1.98 6.08 -20.29
C PRO A 294 -1.55 5.35 -19.01
N PHE A 295 -2.37 4.40 -18.53
CA PHE A 295 -2.07 3.62 -17.32
C PHE A 295 -0.79 2.77 -17.46
N GLN A 296 -0.50 2.22 -18.65
CA GLN A 296 0.72 1.46 -18.91
C GLN A 296 1.94 2.38 -19.01
N ARG A 297 1.79 3.53 -19.66
CA ARG A 297 2.87 4.54 -19.75
C ARG A 297 3.23 5.09 -18.38
N ALA A 298 2.23 5.37 -17.55
CA ALA A 298 2.44 5.79 -16.17
C ALA A 298 3.30 4.78 -15.38
N VAL A 299 3.05 3.46 -15.54
CA VAL A 299 3.88 2.41 -14.92
C VAL A 299 5.35 2.51 -15.33
N ALA A 300 5.65 2.79 -16.60
CA ALA A 300 7.04 2.95 -17.07
C ALA A 300 7.78 4.07 -16.32
N HIS A 301 7.14 5.24 -16.18
CA HIS A 301 7.71 6.35 -15.43
C HIS A 301 7.87 6.01 -13.94
N ASN A 302 6.89 5.37 -13.31
CA ASN A 302 7.01 4.95 -11.91
C ASN A 302 8.14 3.92 -11.70
N ARG A 303 8.31 2.96 -12.62
CA ARG A 303 9.40 1.97 -12.58
C ARG A 303 10.77 2.63 -12.66
N LEU A 304 10.96 3.52 -13.65
CA LEU A 304 12.21 4.26 -13.78
C LEU A 304 12.42 5.18 -12.57
N GLY A 305 11.36 5.80 -12.04
CA GLY A 305 11.42 6.63 -10.83
C GLY A 305 11.86 5.83 -9.61
N ARG A 306 11.28 4.65 -9.37
CA ARG A 306 11.69 3.71 -8.30
C ARG A 306 13.16 3.32 -8.41
N LEU A 307 13.63 3.02 -9.62
CA LEU A 307 15.04 2.68 -9.85
C LEU A 307 15.96 3.87 -9.56
N ASN A 308 15.59 5.08 -10.01
CA ASN A 308 16.33 6.32 -9.70
C ASN A 308 16.38 6.60 -8.19
N ALA A 309 15.26 6.44 -7.49
CA ALA A 309 15.19 6.63 -6.04
C ALA A 309 16.08 5.63 -5.29
N ALA A 310 16.13 4.37 -5.74
CA ALA A 310 17.02 3.35 -5.17
C ALA A 310 18.52 3.65 -5.41
N GLN A 311 18.84 4.39 -6.49
CA GLN A 311 20.18 4.87 -6.79
C GLN A 311 20.46 6.29 -6.24
N ALA A 312 19.61 6.78 -5.33
CA ALA A 312 19.68 8.11 -4.72
C ALA A 312 19.61 9.30 -5.70
N ARG A 313 19.14 9.08 -6.93
CA ARG A 313 18.84 10.14 -7.92
C ARG A 313 17.45 10.71 -7.67
N TYR A 314 17.31 11.36 -6.52
CA TYR A 314 16.02 11.78 -5.96
C TYR A 314 15.29 12.87 -6.78
N PRO A 315 15.95 13.92 -7.32
CA PRO A 315 15.28 14.89 -8.19
C PRO A 315 14.68 14.24 -9.45
N GLU A 316 15.45 13.37 -10.12
CA GLU A 316 15.03 12.66 -11.32
C GLU A 316 13.89 11.69 -11.03
N ALA A 317 13.93 11.00 -9.88
CA ALA A 317 12.84 10.14 -9.45
C ALA A 317 11.53 10.91 -9.26
N ARG A 318 11.58 12.09 -8.62
CA ARG A 318 10.39 12.92 -8.38
C ARG A 318 9.77 13.43 -9.67
N GLU A 319 10.58 13.86 -10.63
CA GLU A 319 10.10 14.28 -11.96
C GLU A 319 9.40 13.13 -12.68
N LEU A 320 9.97 11.92 -12.63
CA LEU A 320 9.33 10.73 -13.20
C LEU A 320 8.01 10.38 -12.51
N TYR A 321 7.92 10.52 -11.18
CA TYR A 321 6.65 10.33 -10.48
C TYR A 321 5.61 11.38 -10.88
N ASP A 322 6.01 12.64 -11.09
CA ASP A 322 5.11 13.69 -11.57
C ASP A 322 4.59 13.37 -12.97
N GLN A 323 5.45 12.94 -13.89
CA GLN A 323 5.05 12.47 -15.22
C GLN A 323 4.11 11.26 -15.16
N ALA A 324 4.34 10.33 -14.22
CA ALA A 324 3.44 9.18 -14.01
C ALA A 324 2.04 9.64 -13.58
N VAL A 325 1.95 10.63 -12.67
CA VAL A 325 0.68 11.19 -12.17
C VAL A 325 -0.03 12.05 -13.23
N GLU A 326 0.72 12.73 -14.11
CA GLU A 326 0.14 13.45 -15.25
C GLU A 326 -0.55 12.51 -16.24
N LEU A 327 0.04 11.34 -16.49
CA LEU A 327 -0.53 10.30 -17.36
C LEU A 327 -1.69 9.55 -16.68
N ASP A 328 -1.55 9.31 -15.38
CA ASP A 328 -2.53 8.63 -14.56
C ASP A 328 -2.77 9.39 -13.24
N PRO A 329 -3.80 10.26 -13.20
CA PRO A 329 -4.16 11.01 -12.00
C PRO A 329 -4.58 10.15 -10.80
N TYR A 330 -4.80 8.85 -11.01
CA TYR A 330 -5.16 7.89 -9.96
C TYR A 330 -3.96 7.10 -9.45
N TYR A 331 -2.73 7.43 -9.88
CA TYR A 331 -1.55 6.64 -9.52
C TYR A 331 -1.06 6.92 -8.10
N VAL A 332 -1.74 6.31 -7.15
CA VAL A 332 -1.46 6.40 -5.71
C VAL A 332 -0.02 5.98 -5.39
N GLU A 333 0.51 4.92 -6.00
CA GLU A 333 1.89 4.46 -5.77
C GLU A 333 2.91 5.52 -6.17
N ALA A 334 2.80 6.15 -7.34
CA ALA A 334 3.74 7.19 -7.77
C ALA A 334 3.72 8.38 -6.80
N THR A 335 2.52 8.80 -6.37
CA THR A 335 2.36 9.90 -5.41
C THR A 335 2.97 9.55 -4.04
N ALA A 336 2.75 8.33 -3.54
CA ALA A 336 3.35 7.87 -2.29
C ALA A 336 4.87 7.68 -2.41
N ASN A 337 5.37 7.16 -3.53
CA ASN A 337 6.80 7.00 -3.80
C ASN A 337 7.54 8.34 -3.83
N LYS A 338 6.88 9.40 -4.34
CA LYS A 338 7.37 10.78 -4.23
C LYS A 338 7.53 11.19 -2.77
N GLY A 339 6.57 10.83 -1.91
CA GLY A 339 6.65 11.05 -0.46
C GLY A 339 7.82 10.32 0.19
N VAL A 340 8.03 9.04 -0.12
CA VAL A 340 9.19 8.25 0.37
C VAL A 340 10.51 8.88 -0.07
N THR A 341 10.54 9.42 -1.30
CA THR A 341 11.72 10.11 -1.82
C THR A 341 12.03 11.39 -1.03
N TYR A 342 11.01 12.20 -0.71
CA TYR A 342 11.19 13.36 0.16
C TYR A 342 11.63 12.98 1.57
N GLU A 343 11.07 11.92 2.13
CA GLU A 343 11.45 11.37 3.42
C GLU A 343 12.93 10.98 3.46
N ARG A 344 13.46 10.32 2.41
CA ARG A 344 14.90 10.00 2.28
C ARG A 344 15.80 11.24 2.23
N GLN A 345 15.26 12.40 1.85
CA GLN A 345 15.96 13.69 1.85
C GLN A 345 15.74 14.49 3.15
N GLY A 346 15.01 13.92 4.14
CA GLY A 346 14.66 14.61 5.38
C GLY A 346 13.58 15.69 5.22
N GLN A 347 12.93 15.78 4.05
CA GLN A 347 11.88 16.76 3.74
C GLN A 347 10.50 16.25 4.19
N TRP A 348 10.30 16.17 5.51
CA TRP A 348 9.10 15.54 6.10
C TRP A 348 7.79 16.27 5.79
N GLY A 349 7.83 17.58 5.60
CA GLY A 349 6.65 18.39 5.24
C GLY A 349 6.11 18.02 3.86
N GLU A 350 7.00 17.97 2.88
CA GLU A 350 6.70 17.57 1.50
C GLU A 350 6.34 16.09 1.41
N ALA A 351 7.00 15.23 2.20
CA ALA A 351 6.64 13.82 2.31
C ALA A 351 5.20 13.65 2.80
N LEU A 352 4.83 14.32 3.90
CA LEU A 352 3.48 14.28 4.45
C LEU A 352 2.43 14.83 3.46
N ALA A 353 2.76 15.90 2.74
CA ALA A 353 1.87 16.45 1.71
C ALA A 353 1.62 15.45 0.58
N ALA A 354 2.67 14.77 0.10
CA ALA A 354 2.56 13.72 -0.91
C ALA A 354 1.74 12.53 -0.40
N TYR A 355 1.98 12.05 0.82
CA TYR A 355 1.21 10.96 1.41
C TYR A 355 -0.28 11.33 1.59
N LYS A 356 -0.59 12.57 2.01
CA LYS A 356 -1.96 13.07 2.08
C LYS A 356 -2.62 13.15 0.70
N GLY A 357 -1.88 13.54 -0.33
CA GLY A 357 -2.34 13.53 -1.73
C GLY A 357 -2.71 12.11 -2.20
N ALA A 358 -1.85 11.13 -1.91
CA ALA A 358 -2.10 9.73 -2.19
C ALA A 358 -3.33 9.18 -1.42
N LEU A 359 -3.50 9.54 -0.15
CA LEU A 359 -4.67 9.16 0.66
C LEU A 359 -5.96 9.86 0.25
N ALA A 360 -5.88 11.03 -0.41
CA ALA A 360 -7.06 11.67 -0.99
C ALA A 360 -7.60 10.89 -2.20
N LEU A 361 -6.73 10.16 -2.92
CA LEU A 361 -7.11 9.27 -4.01
C LEU A 361 -7.61 7.90 -3.49
N ASP A 362 -6.99 7.37 -2.43
CA ASP A 362 -7.39 6.12 -1.78
C ASP A 362 -7.27 6.21 -0.26
N GLN A 363 -8.39 6.52 0.40
CA GLN A 363 -8.45 6.69 1.86
C GLN A 363 -8.24 5.39 2.63
N ASN A 364 -8.36 4.24 1.97
CA ASN A 364 -8.20 2.92 2.59
C ASN A 364 -6.78 2.36 2.39
N ASP A 365 -5.87 3.15 1.83
CA ASP A 365 -4.47 2.75 1.63
C ASP A 365 -3.69 2.72 2.95
N VAL A 366 -3.81 1.60 3.67
CA VAL A 366 -3.15 1.36 4.97
C VAL A 366 -1.65 1.59 4.90
N PHE A 367 -1.02 1.21 3.80
CA PHE A 367 0.42 1.34 3.62
C PHE A 367 0.83 2.81 3.59
N THR A 368 0.13 3.63 2.80
CA THR A 368 0.38 5.07 2.74
C THR A 368 0.01 5.77 4.06
N ALA A 369 -1.02 5.29 4.76
CA ALA A 369 -1.44 5.83 6.05
C ALA A 369 -0.35 5.68 7.14
N VAL A 370 0.36 4.53 7.16
CA VAL A 370 1.50 4.32 8.07
C VAL A 370 2.63 5.31 7.78
N LEU A 371 2.97 5.52 6.50
CA LEU A 371 3.99 6.49 6.09
C LEU A 371 3.60 7.93 6.44
N ALA A 372 2.34 8.30 6.23
CA ALA A 372 1.81 9.62 6.59
C ALA A 372 1.91 9.88 8.10
N ARG A 373 1.54 8.89 8.93
CA ARG A 373 1.65 9.00 10.39
C ARG A 373 3.11 9.18 10.82
N LYS A 374 4.03 8.37 10.29
CA LYS A 374 5.47 8.50 10.57
C LYS A 374 6.00 9.90 10.23
N ALA A 375 5.65 10.43 9.05
CA ALA A 375 6.07 11.78 8.66
C ALA A 375 5.48 12.87 9.58
N GLN A 376 4.23 12.71 10.02
CA GLN A 376 3.58 13.61 10.98
C GLN A 376 4.27 13.59 12.34
N GLU A 377 4.53 12.39 12.90
CA GLU A 377 5.24 12.22 14.17
C GLU A 377 6.64 12.85 14.14
N ARG A 378 7.31 12.76 13.00
CA ARG A 378 8.62 13.39 12.81
C ARG A 378 8.55 14.92 12.81
N LEU A 379 7.57 15.50 12.12
CA LEU A 379 7.35 16.95 12.16
C LEU A 379 6.97 17.43 13.56
N ASP A 380 6.20 16.64 14.31
CA ASP A 380 5.84 16.97 15.68
C ASP A 380 7.04 16.89 16.63
N LEU A 381 7.95 15.94 16.43
CA LEU A 381 9.23 15.87 17.13
C LEU A 381 10.13 17.07 16.82
N GLU A 382 10.20 17.52 15.56
CA GLU A 382 10.99 18.69 15.16
C GLU A 382 10.45 19.98 15.79
N ARG A 383 9.14 20.06 16.03
CA ARG A 383 8.49 21.17 16.74
C ARG A 383 8.72 21.11 18.26
N ASP A 384 8.83 19.92 18.84
CA ASP A 384 9.13 19.74 20.27
C ASP A 384 10.64 19.83 20.53
N ALA A 385 11.14 21.06 20.70
CA ALA A 385 12.54 21.34 20.99
C ALA A 385 13.04 20.72 22.31
N ALA A 386 12.16 20.43 23.27
CA ALA A 386 12.56 19.78 24.51
C ALA A 386 12.78 18.28 24.28
N ARG A 387 11.86 17.61 23.57
CA ARG A 387 12.00 16.20 23.19
C ARG A 387 13.17 15.99 22.24
N SER A 388 13.33 16.86 21.25
CA SER A 388 14.46 16.81 20.31
C SER A 388 15.81 16.87 21.05
N ARG A 389 15.98 17.83 21.97
CA ARG A 389 17.19 17.92 22.81
C ARG A 389 17.44 16.67 23.67
N ARG A 390 16.39 16.03 24.20
CA ARG A 390 16.53 14.76 24.95
C ARG A 390 17.00 13.63 24.04
N VAL A 391 16.45 13.52 22.83
CA VAL A 391 16.88 12.51 21.85
C VAL A 391 18.32 12.77 21.43
N ASP A 392 18.71 14.02 21.15
CA ASP A 392 20.08 14.38 20.78
C ASP A 392 21.10 14.00 21.87
N ALA A 393 20.76 14.28 23.13
CA ALA A 393 21.60 13.92 24.26
C ALA A 393 21.77 12.39 24.38
N LEU A 394 20.66 11.65 24.24
CA LEU A 394 20.68 10.18 24.26
C LEU A 394 21.50 9.60 23.11
N VAL A 395 21.36 10.14 21.89
CA VAL A 395 22.13 9.71 20.72
C VAL A 395 23.62 9.88 20.97
N LYS A 396 24.06 11.04 21.47
CA LYS A 396 25.46 11.30 21.80
C LYS A 396 25.99 10.36 22.88
N GLU A 397 25.20 10.12 23.91
CA GLU A 397 25.55 9.19 24.98
C GLU A 397 25.73 7.76 24.45
N LEU A 398 24.78 7.27 23.65
CA LEU A 398 24.83 5.94 23.04
C LEU A 398 26.03 5.81 22.09
N ALA A 399 26.29 6.82 21.27
CA ALA A 399 27.45 6.84 20.39
C ALA A 399 28.77 6.80 21.17
N GLU A 400 28.87 7.54 22.28
CA GLU A 400 30.06 7.53 23.12
C GLU A 400 30.26 6.16 23.81
N ARG A 401 29.19 5.54 24.30
CA ARG A 401 29.24 4.15 24.82
C ARG A 401 29.73 3.18 23.77
N TYR A 402 29.28 3.33 22.51
CA TYR A 402 29.75 2.51 21.39
C TYR A 402 31.25 2.66 21.13
N ARG A 403 31.74 3.90 21.04
CA ARG A 403 33.18 4.19 20.81
C ARG A 403 34.04 3.65 21.95
N GLN A 404 33.56 3.72 23.19
CA GLN A 404 34.26 3.21 24.38
C GLN A 404 34.10 1.70 24.62
N GLN A 405 33.34 0.99 23.78
CA GLN A 405 32.94 -0.42 23.97
C GLN A 405 32.33 -0.69 25.36
N LYS A 406 31.69 0.32 25.95
CA LYS A 406 31.02 0.19 27.23
C LYS A 406 29.58 -0.26 26.99
N ALA A 407 29.24 -1.44 27.50
CA ALA A 407 27.85 -1.88 27.54
C ALA A 407 27.00 -0.91 28.37
N ALA A 408 25.67 -0.95 28.16
CA ALA A 408 24.77 -0.24 29.06
C ALA A 408 25.05 -0.66 30.52
N PRO A 409 25.02 0.28 31.48
CA PRO A 409 25.27 -0.05 32.88
C PRO A 409 24.31 -1.15 33.32
N VAL A 410 24.89 -2.24 33.81
CA VAL A 410 24.17 -3.35 34.41
C VAL A 410 23.95 -2.92 35.86
N GLU A 411 22.77 -2.39 36.19
CA GLU A 411 22.40 -2.25 37.61
C GLU A 411 22.53 -3.63 38.27
N GLU A 412 23.07 -3.68 39.49
CA GLU A 412 23.08 -4.87 40.35
C GLU A 412 21.63 -5.18 40.80
N VAL A 413 20.81 -5.57 39.84
CA VAL A 413 19.53 -6.22 40.07
C VAL A 413 19.85 -7.68 40.35
N ASP A 414 19.14 -8.31 41.28
CA ASP A 414 19.31 -9.73 41.55
C ASP A 414 19.16 -10.54 40.24
N ALA A 415 19.91 -11.64 40.12
CA ALA A 415 20.02 -12.38 38.86
C ALA A 415 18.70 -13.03 38.37
N TRP A 416 17.66 -13.07 39.19
CA TRP A 416 16.36 -13.67 38.86
C TRP A 416 15.35 -12.67 38.31
N THR A 417 15.29 -11.44 38.84
CA THR A 417 14.27 -10.47 38.44
C THR A 417 14.47 -10.03 36.98
N SER A 418 13.40 -10.12 36.20
CA SER A 418 13.42 -9.81 34.78
C SER A 418 13.53 -8.33 34.51
N ARG A 419 14.35 -8.00 33.50
CA ARG A 419 14.46 -6.66 32.94
C ARG A 419 13.36 -6.42 31.90
N PRO A 420 13.05 -5.15 31.59
CA PRO A 420 12.19 -4.81 30.46
C PRO A 420 12.63 -5.51 29.18
N MET A 421 11.71 -6.18 28.50
CA MET A 421 11.99 -6.79 27.20
C MET A 421 12.01 -5.71 26.12
N VAL A 422 13.22 -5.31 25.71
CA VAL A 422 13.41 -4.30 24.67
C VAL A 422 13.77 -4.99 23.34
N LEU A 423 13.03 -4.65 22.28
CA LEU A 423 13.22 -5.17 20.93
C LEU A 423 13.50 -4.02 19.94
N SER A 424 14.14 -4.32 18.82
CA SER A 424 14.19 -3.39 17.69
C SER A 424 14.17 -4.12 16.35
N PHE A 425 13.72 -3.45 15.29
CA PHE A 425 13.84 -3.92 13.91
C PHE A 425 14.91 -3.11 13.18
N VAL A 426 15.91 -3.80 12.62
CA VAL A 426 17.00 -3.18 11.85
C VAL A 426 17.21 -3.94 10.54
N ASP A 427 17.76 -3.24 9.55
CA ASP A 427 18.22 -3.83 8.28
C ASP A 427 17.19 -4.75 7.59
N MET A 428 16.04 -4.17 7.23
CA MET A 428 15.06 -4.85 6.38
C MET A 428 15.37 -4.56 4.90
N GLN A 429 15.93 -5.55 4.21
CA GLN A 429 16.41 -5.41 2.83
C GLN A 429 15.35 -5.87 1.82
N GLU A 430 15.17 -5.14 0.72
CA GLU A 430 14.40 -5.60 -0.44
C GLU A 430 15.31 -6.35 -1.42
N ARG A 431 14.86 -7.49 -1.94
CA ARG A 431 15.54 -8.26 -3.00
C ARG A 431 14.55 -8.79 -4.03
N GLY A 432 15.04 -9.22 -5.19
CA GLY A 432 14.20 -9.77 -6.26
C GLY A 432 13.64 -8.68 -7.18
N GLY A 433 12.36 -8.76 -7.52
CA GLY A 433 11.69 -7.81 -8.42
C GLY A 433 11.57 -6.39 -7.86
N LEU A 434 11.40 -5.41 -8.75
CA LEU A 434 11.16 -4.02 -8.37
C LEU A 434 9.67 -3.85 -8.04
N ALA A 435 9.34 -3.61 -6.77
CA ALA A 435 7.96 -3.37 -6.37
C ALA A 435 7.39 -2.06 -6.95
N ASP A 436 6.06 -1.99 -7.14
CA ASP A 436 5.37 -0.75 -7.53
C ASP A 436 5.55 0.36 -6.48
N ARG A 437 5.65 -0.05 -5.20
CA ARG A 437 5.69 0.82 -4.01
C ARG A 437 7.03 0.80 -3.32
N ASP A 438 7.54 1.97 -2.99
CA ASP A 438 8.71 2.17 -2.14
C ASP A 438 8.34 2.17 -0.65
N GLY A 439 9.35 1.99 0.21
CA GLY A 439 9.19 2.10 1.66
C GLY A 439 8.53 0.90 2.32
N PHE A 440 8.45 -0.26 1.66
CA PHE A 440 7.82 -1.45 2.26
C PHE A 440 8.51 -1.89 3.56
N PRO A 441 9.86 -2.00 3.63
CA PRO A 441 10.60 -2.19 4.87
C PRO A 441 10.20 -1.23 6.00
N ILE A 442 9.96 0.04 5.67
CA ILE A 442 9.56 1.06 6.65
C ILE A 442 8.18 0.72 7.19
N VAL A 443 7.20 0.51 6.30
CA VAL A 443 5.82 0.19 6.70
C VAL A 443 5.74 -1.09 7.53
N LEU A 444 6.52 -2.12 7.19
CA LEU A 444 6.58 -3.37 7.94
C LEU A 444 7.16 -3.17 9.35
N ALA A 445 8.28 -2.45 9.47
CA ALA A 445 8.90 -2.16 10.76
C ALA A 445 7.98 -1.31 11.65
N GLU A 446 7.36 -0.26 11.11
CA GLU A 446 6.41 0.60 11.84
C GLU A 446 5.15 -0.17 12.27
N GLY A 447 4.60 -1.00 11.38
CA GLY A 447 3.42 -1.82 11.69
C GLY A 447 3.69 -2.82 12.81
N LEU A 448 4.84 -3.49 12.78
CA LEU A 448 5.25 -4.41 13.86
C LEU A 448 5.55 -3.66 15.16
N THR A 449 6.25 -2.52 15.09
CA THR A 449 6.56 -1.66 16.24
C THR A 449 5.30 -1.25 16.98
N GLU A 450 4.30 -0.76 16.25
CA GLU A 450 3.02 -0.35 16.83
C GLU A 450 2.29 -1.51 17.52
N GLN A 451 2.15 -2.65 16.85
CA GLN A 451 1.44 -3.81 17.40
C GLN A 451 2.14 -4.37 18.64
N LEU A 452 3.47 -4.46 18.60
CA LEU A 452 4.26 -4.98 19.71
C LEU A 452 4.28 -4.02 20.90
N ASN A 453 4.41 -2.71 20.68
CA ASN A 453 4.31 -1.73 21.78
C ASN A 453 2.92 -1.73 22.43
N ARG A 454 1.84 -1.85 21.63
CA ARG A 454 0.47 -1.95 22.15
C ARG A 454 0.24 -3.19 23.02
N SER A 455 1.06 -4.24 22.85
CA SER A 455 0.95 -5.45 23.68
C SER A 455 1.30 -5.20 25.15
N GLY A 456 2.06 -4.14 25.48
CA GLY A 456 2.56 -3.87 26.83
C GLY A 456 3.68 -4.82 27.31
N ARG A 457 3.81 -6.01 26.71
CA ARG A 457 4.79 -7.04 27.10
C ARG A 457 6.22 -6.74 26.66
N VAL A 458 6.37 -5.97 25.58
CA VAL A 458 7.66 -5.60 24.99
C VAL A 458 7.68 -4.12 24.69
N ARG A 459 8.87 -3.53 24.74
CA ARG A 459 9.15 -2.16 24.29
C ARG A 459 9.98 -2.22 23.01
N VAL A 460 9.45 -1.69 21.92
CA VAL A 460 10.18 -1.59 20.67
C VAL A 460 10.82 -0.21 20.56
N ILE A 461 12.14 -0.18 20.42
CA ILE A 461 12.86 1.06 20.13
C ILE A 461 12.58 1.47 18.68
N GLU A 462 12.14 2.71 18.52
CA GLU A 462 11.87 3.29 17.20
C GLU A 462 13.16 3.34 16.35
N ARG A 463 12.99 3.01 15.08
CA ARG A 463 14.05 3.02 14.07
C ARG A 463 14.78 4.36 13.98
N VAL A 464 14.09 5.47 14.23
CA VAL A 464 14.66 6.83 14.21
C VAL A 464 15.82 6.98 15.18
N LEU A 465 15.73 6.42 16.39
CA LEU A 465 16.82 6.54 17.37
C LEU A 465 18.08 5.81 16.87
N ILE A 466 17.88 4.64 16.25
CA ILE A 466 18.96 3.82 15.69
C ILE A 466 19.61 4.53 14.52
N GLU A 467 18.83 5.07 13.58
CA GLU A 467 19.35 5.81 12.43
C GLU A 467 20.21 7.00 12.88
N ARG A 468 19.76 7.77 13.87
CA ARG A 468 20.54 8.90 14.40
C ARG A 468 21.81 8.47 15.12
N VAL A 469 21.78 7.34 15.82
CA VAL A 469 23.01 6.77 16.44
C VAL A 469 23.99 6.31 15.36
N LEU A 470 23.52 5.67 14.29
CA LEU A 470 24.39 5.27 13.18
C LEU A 470 24.99 6.47 12.46
N GLU A 471 24.20 7.51 12.19
CA GLU A 471 24.66 8.78 11.63
C GLU A 471 25.76 9.41 12.50
N GLU A 472 25.53 9.50 13.82
CA GLU A 472 26.52 10.03 14.78
C GLU A 472 27.80 9.17 14.87
N LEU A 473 27.70 7.88 14.56
CA LEU A 473 28.83 6.95 14.52
C LEU A 473 29.51 6.89 13.15
N ASN A 474 28.99 7.58 12.13
CA ASN A 474 29.38 7.45 10.72
C ASN A 474 29.35 5.99 10.22
N LEU A 475 28.39 5.19 10.70
CA LEU A 475 28.19 3.81 10.27
C LEU A 475 27.11 3.74 9.20
N GLY A 476 27.36 2.97 8.14
CA GLY A 476 26.37 2.71 7.09
C GLY A 476 25.30 1.71 7.54
N SER A 477 24.09 1.79 6.97
CA SER A 477 23.02 0.82 7.23
C SER A 477 23.39 -0.62 6.83
N SER A 478 24.31 -0.79 5.88
CA SER A 478 24.85 -2.10 5.46
C SER A 478 25.72 -2.76 6.54
N GLU A 479 26.26 -2.01 7.50
CA GLU A 479 27.01 -2.58 8.61
C GLU A 479 26.10 -3.25 9.65
N LEU A 480 24.81 -2.89 9.69
CA LEU A 480 23.83 -3.61 10.50
C LEU A 480 23.51 -5.01 9.96
N ALA A 481 23.90 -5.33 8.71
CA ALA A 481 23.79 -6.67 8.17
C ALA A 481 24.77 -7.64 8.84
N ASP A 482 25.86 -7.11 9.42
CA ASP A 482 26.79 -7.89 10.21
C ASP A 482 26.19 -8.20 11.60
N PRO A 483 25.99 -9.48 11.95
CA PRO A 483 25.36 -9.87 13.21
C PRO A 483 26.12 -9.37 14.44
N GLU A 484 27.45 -9.23 14.35
CA GLU A 484 28.26 -8.74 15.46
C GLU A 484 28.02 -7.25 15.73
N THR A 485 27.98 -6.44 14.67
CA THR A 485 27.69 -5.00 14.73
C THR A 485 26.28 -4.74 15.25
N ALA A 486 25.28 -5.48 14.76
CA ALA A 486 23.91 -5.40 15.26
C ALA A 486 23.83 -5.81 16.74
N SER A 487 24.47 -6.92 17.14
CA SER A 487 24.56 -7.36 18.54
C SER A 487 25.23 -6.30 19.43
N ARG A 488 26.32 -5.69 18.97
CA ARG A 488 27.06 -4.66 19.72
C ARG A 488 26.18 -3.43 19.95
N LEU A 489 25.54 -2.91 18.90
CA LEU A 489 24.62 -1.79 19.01
C LEU A 489 23.43 -2.11 19.93
N GLY A 490 22.89 -3.33 19.82
CA GLY A 490 21.84 -3.83 20.70
C GLY A 490 22.23 -3.79 22.18
N ARG A 491 23.43 -4.28 22.52
CA ARG A 491 23.95 -4.27 23.91
C ARG A 491 24.10 -2.85 24.48
N ILE A 492 24.49 -1.88 23.65
CA ILE A 492 24.66 -0.49 24.07
C ILE A 492 23.31 0.20 24.30
N MET A 493 22.31 -0.18 23.52
CA MET A 493 20.94 0.32 23.61
C MET A 493 20.06 -0.48 24.59
N ALA A 494 20.63 -1.47 25.29
CA ALA A 494 19.89 -2.41 26.14
C ALA A 494 18.75 -3.16 25.41
N VAL A 495 18.89 -3.35 24.09
CA VAL A 495 17.99 -4.14 23.26
C VAL A 495 18.34 -5.62 23.43
N LYS A 496 17.38 -6.43 23.89
CA LYS A 496 17.56 -7.87 24.09
C LYS A 496 17.38 -8.66 22.79
N LEU A 497 16.46 -8.21 21.93
CA LEU A 497 16.15 -8.86 20.66
C LEU A 497 16.22 -7.89 19.49
N ILE A 498 16.88 -8.30 18.42
CA ILE A 498 16.90 -7.56 17.16
C ILE A 498 16.22 -8.40 16.07
N GLY A 499 15.23 -7.82 15.41
CA GLY A 499 14.59 -8.36 14.21
C GLY A 499 15.28 -7.86 12.95
N THR A 500 15.89 -8.75 12.17
CA THR A 500 16.46 -8.44 10.84
C THR A 500 15.79 -9.25 9.75
N GLY A 501 15.70 -8.76 8.53
CA GLY A 501 14.98 -9.53 7.51
C GLY A 501 15.20 -9.13 6.06
N THR A 502 14.77 -10.02 5.18
CA THR A 502 14.76 -9.80 3.74
C THR A 502 13.34 -9.92 3.23
N LEU A 503 12.88 -8.91 2.50
CA LEU A 503 11.65 -8.92 1.73
C LEU A 503 12.00 -9.26 0.27
N ASN A 504 11.71 -10.50 -0.11
CA ASN A 504 11.96 -10.99 -1.47
C ASN A 504 10.70 -10.76 -2.31
N HIS A 505 10.76 -9.81 -3.25
CA HIS A 505 9.69 -9.56 -4.20
C HIS A 505 9.74 -10.62 -5.31
N LEU A 506 8.75 -11.51 -5.30
CA LEU A 506 8.54 -12.52 -6.30
C LEU A 506 7.45 -12.06 -7.28
N PRO A 507 7.37 -12.66 -8.48
CA PRO A 507 6.20 -12.50 -9.33
C PRO A 507 4.96 -12.97 -8.58
N GLY A 508 3.98 -12.09 -8.33
CA GLY A 508 2.77 -12.45 -7.59
C GLY A 508 2.72 -11.92 -6.17
N ALA A 509 3.83 -12.02 -5.44
CA ALA A 509 3.85 -11.94 -3.98
C ALA A 509 5.17 -11.39 -3.45
N SER A 510 5.20 -10.90 -2.22
CA SER A 510 6.45 -10.59 -1.52
C SER A 510 6.60 -11.55 -0.35
N LEU A 511 7.75 -12.21 -0.22
CA LEU A 511 8.03 -13.14 0.87
C LEU A 511 8.95 -12.45 1.88
N LEU A 512 8.46 -12.26 3.09
CA LEU A 512 9.26 -11.81 4.22
C LEU A 512 9.95 -13.01 4.87
N ASN A 513 11.26 -12.89 5.08
CA ASN A 513 12.03 -13.71 6.02
C ASN A 513 12.56 -12.79 7.12
N LEU A 514 12.09 -12.97 8.36
CA LEU A 514 12.44 -12.17 9.53
C LEU A 514 13.10 -13.07 10.58
N ARG A 515 14.29 -12.71 11.03
CA ARG A 515 15.07 -13.40 12.06
C ARG A 515 15.09 -12.57 13.32
N LEU A 516 14.75 -13.19 14.46
CA LEU A 516 14.96 -12.59 15.77
C LEU A 516 16.31 -13.07 16.30
N ILE A 517 17.16 -12.14 16.71
CA ILE A 517 18.52 -12.40 17.18
C ILE A 517 18.65 -11.88 18.62
N ASP A 518 19.11 -12.74 19.53
CA ASP A 518 19.46 -12.36 20.90
C ASP A 518 20.82 -11.64 20.90
N THR A 519 20.85 -10.42 21.38
CA THR A 519 22.03 -9.55 21.27
C THR A 519 23.15 -9.92 22.24
N GLU A 520 22.85 -10.68 23.29
CA GLU A 520 23.82 -11.12 24.31
C GLU A 520 24.42 -12.47 23.95
N THR A 521 23.61 -13.38 23.41
CA THR A 521 24.03 -14.76 23.12
C THR A 521 24.25 -15.05 21.64
N THR A 522 23.86 -14.13 20.74
CA THR A 522 23.83 -14.31 19.28
C THR A 522 22.90 -15.43 18.79
N ALA A 523 22.13 -16.05 19.69
CA ALA A 523 21.19 -17.10 19.35
C ALA A 523 20.05 -16.53 18.50
N ILE A 524 19.50 -17.36 17.60
CA ILE A 524 18.35 -17.02 16.78
C ILE A 524 17.13 -17.75 17.35
N PRO A 525 16.41 -17.18 18.35
CA PRO A 525 15.27 -17.86 18.97
C PRO A 525 14.14 -18.19 17.97
N ARG A 526 14.01 -17.43 16.87
CA ARG A 526 12.97 -17.67 15.87
C ARG A 526 13.33 -17.11 14.49
N ILE A 527 12.91 -17.83 13.47
CA ILE A 527 12.82 -17.35 12.08
C ILE A 527 11.35 -17.38 11.67
N LEU A 528 10.85 -16.26 11.17
CA LEU A 528 9.48 -16.05 10.73
C LEU A 528 9.47 -15.87 9.22
N THR A 529 8.61 -16.62 8.55
CA THR A 529 8.39 -16.50 7.11
C THR A 529 6.94 -16.18 6.87
N ALA A 530 6.66 -15.11 6.12
CA ALA A 530 5.31 -14.72 5.80
C ALA A 530 5.21 -14.21 4.36
N GLU A 531 4.12 -14.56 3.69
CA GLU A 531 3.74 -13.87 2.48
C GLU A 531 3.09 -12.54 2.85
N VAL A 532 3.60 -11.46 2.25
CA VAL A 532 3.17 -10.10 2.52
C VAL A 532 2.75 -9.46 1.20
N GLN A 533 1.50 -9.01 1.15
CA GLN A 533 0.95 -8.30 0.00
C GLN A 533 0.34 -6.97 0.47
N PRO A 534 0.61 -5.84 -0.21
CA PRO A 534 -0.11 -4.61 0.04
C PRO A 534 -1.61 -4.80 -0.23
N GLY A 535 -2.47 -4.32 0.68
CA GLY A 535 -3.93 -4.42 0.54
C GLY A 535 -4.64 -4.88 1.83
N PRO A 536 -5.91 -5.31 1.77
CA PRO A 536 -6.71 -5.65 2.95
C PRO A 536 -6.12 -6.80 3.79
N ALA A 537 -5.44 -7.75 3.16
CA ALA A 537 -4.79 -8.87 3.86
C ALA A 537 -3.56 -8.44 4.68
N PHE A 538 -3.01 -7.25 4.43
CA PHE A 538 -1.77 -6.77 5.02
C PHE A 538 -1.84 -6.64 6.55
N GLN A 539 -2.94 -6.12 7.09
CA GLN A 539 -3.14 -5.99 8.53
C GLN A 539 -3.17 -7.35 9.24
N LYS A 540 -3.79 -8.36 8.60
CA LYS A 540 -3.83 -9.73 9.14
C LYS A 540 -2.42 -10.31 9.25
N THR A 541 -1.57 -10.08 8.24
CA THR A 541 -0.17 -10.53 8.26
C THR A 541 0.61 -9.89 9.42
N PHE A 542 0.43 -8.59 9.68
CA PHE A 542 1.07 -7.93 10.84
C PHE A 542 0.61 -8.48 12.19
N PHE A 543 -0.69 -8.74 12.34
CA PHE A 543 -1.23 -9.35 13.55
C PHE A 543 -0.64 -10.75 13.78
N GLN A 544 -0.54 -11.56 12.73
CA GLN A 544 0.06 -12.89 12.82
C GLN A 544 1.55 -12.86 13.17
N LEU A 545 2.32 -11.99 12.53
CA LEU A 545 3.75 -11.84 12.80
C LEU A 545 4.01 -11.34 14.22
N SER A 546 3.33 -10.27 14.65
CA SER A 546 3.47 -9.72 16.01
C SER A 546 3.12 -10.76 17.07
N ARG A 547 2.02 -11.52 16.88
CA ARG A 547 1.67 -12.62 17.77
C ARG A 547 2.76 -13.69 17.87
N GLN A 548 3.34 -14.12 16.75
CA GLN A 548 4.42 -15.12 16.76
C GLN A 548 5.71 -14.60 17.43
N ILE A 549 5.99 -13.30 17.30
CA ILE A 549 7.10 -12.65 18.03
C ILE A 549 6.81 -12.68 19.54
N LEU A 550 5.59 -12.30 19.97
CA LEU A 550 5.20 -12.30 21.37
C LEU A 550 5.21 -13.71 21.97
N GLU A 551 4.69 -14.71 21.26
CA GLU A 551 4.76 -16.12 21.66
C GLU A 551 6.22 -16.57 21.87
N THR A 552 7.13 -16.20 20.96
CA THR A 552 8.57 -16.46 21.10
C THR A 552 9.15 -15.77 22.34
N VAL A 553 8.78 -14.52 22.58
CA VAL A 553 9.23 -13.75 23.74
C VAL A 553 8.79 -14.40 25.04
N MET A 554 7.51 -14.75 25.17
CA MET A 554 6.96 -15.38 26.37
C MET A 554 7.55 -16.78 26.62
N GLU A 555 7.82 -17.56 25.56
CA GLU A 555 8.39 -18.90 25.69
C GLU A 555 9.88 -18.88 26.06
N LYS A 556 10.68 -18.03 25.39
CA LYS A 556 12.14 -18.02 25.55
C LYS A 556 12.62 -17.07 26.65
N TYR A 557 11.83 -16.06 26.98
CA TYR A 557 12.17 -15.00 27.92
C TYR A 557 11.01 -14.70 28.87
N PRO A 558 10.52 -15.72 29.62
CA PRO A 558 9.42 -15.55 30.56
C PRO A 558 9.79 -14.53 31.64
N LEU A 559 8.83 -13.71 32.05
CA LEU A 559 9.03 -12.80 33.19
C LEU A 559 9.31 -13.63 34.45
N ARG A 560 10.24 -13.16 35.27
CA ARG A 560 10.69 -13.78 36.52
C ARG A 560 10.83 -12.70 37.57
N GLY A 561 10.37 -12.99 38.78
CA GLY A 561 10.39 -12.05 39.89
C GLY A 561 10.18 -12.77 41.21
N TYR A 562 9.84 -12.00 42.23
CA TYR A 562 9.61 -12.46 43.59
C TYR A 562 8.28 -11.94 44.11
N VAL A 563 7.68 -12.73 44.98
CA VAL A 563 6.62 -12.27 45.86
C VAL A 563 7.21 -11.26 46.85
N VAL A 564 6.67 -10.04 46.86
CA VAL A 564 7.01 -9.00 47.84
C VAL A 564 6.19 -9.19 49.10
N GLU A 565 4.88 -9.42 48.93
CA GLU A 565 3.93 -9.59 50.01
C GLU A 565 2.81 -10.55 49.58
N ALA A 566 2.32 -11.38 50.51
CA ALA A 566 1.16 -12.24 50.29
C ALA A 566 0.18 -12.06 51.45
N ALA A 567 -1.03 -11.58 51.15
CA ALA A 567 -2.07 -11.29 52.11
C ALA A 567 -3.41 -11.89 51.65
N GLY A 568 -3.80 -13.01 52.26
CA GLY A 568 -5.01 -13.74 51.87
C GLY A 568 -4.90 -14.30 50.45
N ASP A 569 -5.82 -13.89 49.58
CA ASP A 569 -5.88 -14.32 48.18
C ASP A 569 -5.14 -13.36 47.22
N GLU A 570 -4.57 -12.25 47.72
CA GLU A 570 -3.82 -11.28 46.92
C GLU A 570 -2.31 -11.39 47.21
N VAL A 571 -1.51 -11.37 46.14
CA VAL A 571 -0.06 -11.50 46.15
C VAL A 571 0.53 -10.36 45.35
N MET A 572 1.46 -9.63 45.96
CA MET A 572 2.22 -8.56 45.31
C MET A 572 3.55 -9.10 44.78
N ILE A 573 3.88 -8.79 43.53
CA ILE A 573 5.08 -9.25 42.82
C ILE A 573 5.94 -8.03 42.46
N ASN A 574 7.27 -8.17 42.52
CA ASN A 574 8.26 -7.13 42.17
C ASN A 574 8.41 -6.87 40.66
N LEU A 575 7.33 -7.06 39.89
CA LEU A 575 7.28 -6.86 38.46
C LEU A 575 6.05 -6.03 38.14
N GLY A 576 6.20 -5.00 37.33
CA GLY A 576 5.10 -4.15 36.89
C GLY A 576 5.06 -3.92 35.38
N ALA A 577 4.33 -2.88 34.99
CA ALA A 577 4.18 -2.49 33.58
C ALA A 577 5.53 -2.14 32.92
N GLN A 578 6.52 -1.65 33.68
CA GLN A 578 7.84 -1.33 33.13
C GLN A 578 8.60 -2.57 32.65
N GLN A 579 8.46 -3.70 33.35
CA GLN A 579 9.07 -4.99 32.99
C GLN A 579 8.28 -5.72 31.89
N GLY A 580 7.02 -5.34 31.70
CA GLY A 580 6.12 -5.88 30.67
C GLY A 580 5.00 -6.77 31.21
N VAL A 581 4.66 -6.65 32.49
CA VAL A 581 3.48 -7.31 33.04
C VAL A 581 2.22 -6.65 32.46
N VAL A 582 1.25 -7.46 32.05
CA VAL A 582 -0.06 -7.01 31.54
C VAL A 582 -1.20 -7.68 32.29
N LEU A 583 -2.41 -7.13 32.17
CA LEU A 583 -3.55 -7.67 32.93
C LEU A 583 -3.84 -9.08 32.46
N GLY A 584 -4.09 -9.99 33.40
CA GLY A 584 -4.28 -11.41 33.14
C GLY A 584 -2.98 -12.18 32.87
N THR A 585 -1.79 -11.58 32.97
CA THR A 585 -0.53 -12.35 32.99
C THR A 585 -0.58 -13.38 34.12
N ARG A 586 -0.18 -14.61 33.82
CA ARG A 586 -0.13 -15.70 34.79
C ARG A 586 1.29 -16.01 35.21
N PHE A 587 1.46 -16.30 36.49
CA PHE A 587 2.73 -16.70 37.06
C PHE A 587 2.58 -18.03 37.81
N ALA A 588 3.54 -18.92 37.65
CA ALA A 588 3.78 -20.02 38.57
C ALA A 588 4.71 -19.52 39.67
N ALA A 589 4.29 -19.65 40.93
CA ALA A 589 5.22 -19.62 42.04
C ALA A 589 6.01 -20.94 42.05
N VAL A 590 7.33 -20.85 42.12
CA VAL A 590 8.25 -21.99 41.98
C VAL A 590 9.22 -22.07 43.15
N GLU A 591 9.48 -23.30 43.58
CA GLU A 591 10.47 -23.62 44.59
C GLU A 591 11.61 -24.44 43.95
N GLU A 592 12.85 -24.00 44.16
CA GLU A 592 14.03 -24.75 43.68
C GLU A 592 14.29 -25.96 44.57
N GLN A 593 14.28 -27.15 43.99
CA GLN A 593 14.66 -28.36 44.71
C GLN A 593 16.19 -28.48 44.84
N PRO A 594 16.67 -29.23 45.85
CA PRO A 594 18.09 -29.52 46.00
C PRO A 594 18.68 -30.12 44.72
N PRO A 595 19.95 -29.82 44.37
CA PRO A 595 20.60 -30.43 43.22
C PRO A 595 20.60 -31.96 43.34
N VAL A 596 20.21 -32.65 42.27
CA VAL A 596 20.31 -34.12 42.22
C VAL A 596 21.68 -34.47 41.63
N GLU A 597 22.54 -35.08 42.43
CA GLU A 597 23.84 -35.57 41.96
C GLU A 597 23.67 -36.95 41.33
N TYR A 598 24.02 -37.08 40.04
CA TYR A 598 23.97 -38.35 39.32
C TYR A 598 25.29 -38.61 38.62
N LYS A 599 25.97 -39.70 39.02
CA LYS A 599 27.27 -40.13 38.47
C LYS A 599 28.34 -39.02 38.48
N GLY A 600 28.45 -38.28 39.58
CA GLY A 600 29.44 -37.21 39.75
C GLY A 600 29.18 -35.95 38.92
N ARG A 601 27.97 -35.81 38.36
CA ARG A 601 27.49 -34.56 37.74
C ARG A 601 26.28 -34.05 38.51
N LEU A 602 26.34 -32.79 38.92
CA LEU A 602 25.19 -32.05 39.45
C LEU A 602 24.20 -31.82 38.30
N LEU A 603 23.02 -32.46 38.37
CA LEU A 603 21.93 -32.16 37.45
C LEU A 603 21.31 -30.80 37.81
N GLN A 604 20.70 -30.14 36.82
CA GLN A 604 19.98 -28.89 37.01
C GLN A 604 18.93 -29.03 38.12
N ARG A 605 18.80 -28.02 38.99
CA ARG A 605 17.80 -27.99 40.08
C ARG A 605 16.41 -28.08 39.46
N ALA A 606 15.66 -29.13 39.79
CA ALA A 606 14.26 -29.25 39.37
C ALA A 606 13.43 -28.16 40.07
N GLN A 607 12.56 -27.48 39.34
CA GLN A 607 11.63 -26.51 39.91
C GLN A 607 10.30 -27.20 40.17
N ARG A 608 9.76 -27.04 41.38
CA ARG A 608 8.39 -27.47 41.71
C ARG A 608 7.49 -26.25 41.71
N THR A 609 6.40 -26.29 40.94
CA THR A 609 5.33 -25.29 41.06
C THR A 609 4.61 -25.46 42.39
N ILE A 610 4.50 -24.38 43.15
CA ILE A 610 3.85 -24.33 44.46
C ILE A 610 2.59 -23.46 44.47
N GLY A 611 2.31 -22.74 43.38
CA GLY A 611 1.04 -22.06 43.17
C GLY A 611 0.95 -21.38 41.81
N GLU A 612 -0.27 -21.00 41.43
CA GLU A 612 -0.60 -20.25 40.23
C GLU A 612 -1.24 -18.91 40.60
N LEU A 613 -0.79 -17.86 39.94
CA LEU A 613 -1.18 -16.48 40.17
C LEU A 613 -1.69 -15.86 38.88
N GLU A 614 -2.68 -14.99 38.96
CA GLU A 614 -3.20 -14.21 37.83
C GLU A 614 -3.24 -12.72 38.16
N VAL A 615 -2.56 -11.90 37.37
CA VAL A 615 -2.44 -10.45 37.60
C VAL A 615 -3.79 -9.74 37.39
N THR A 616 -4.23 -9.00 38.40
CA THR A 616 -5.50 -8.26 38.42
C THR A 616 -5.32 -6.75 38.47
N ARG A 617 -4.18 -6.25 38.97
CA ARG A 617 -3.82 -4.82 39.01
C ARG A 617 -2.32 -4.65 38.78
N ILE A 618 -1.95 -3.56 38.10
CA ILE A 618 -0.56 -3.30 37.68
C ILE A 618 -0.18 -1.87 38.02
N GLU A 619 1.01 -1.72 38.56
CA GLU A 619 1.73 -0.48 38.79
C GLU A 619 3.02 -0.46 37.94
N PRO A 620 3.77 0.65 37.87
CA PRO A 620 4.99 0.70 37.07
C PRO A 620 5.99 -0.41 37.40
N ASP A 621 6.24 -0.66 38.69
CA ASP A 621 7.29 -1.60 39.15
C ASP A 621 6.74 -2.76 40.00
N LEU A 622 5.42 -2.80 40.22
CA LEU A 622 4.74 -3.81 41.03
C LEU A 622 3.49 -4.32 40.32
N ALA A 623 3.08 -5.54 40.62
CA ALA A 623 1.80 -6.09 40.17
C ALA A 623 1.14 -6.84 41.32
N TYR A 624 -0.18 -6.77 41.34
CA TYR A 624 -1.02 -7.50 42.28
C TYR A 624 -1.71 -8.62 41.51
N ALA A 625 -1.55 -9.83 42.03
CA ALA A 625 -2.09 -11.03 41.45
C ALA A 625 -2.98 -11.74 42.46
N ARG A 626 -4.05 -12.35 41.97
CA ARG A 626 -4.89 -13.24 42.74
C ARG A 626 -4.32 -14.66 42.68
N VAL A 627 -4.32 -15.37 43.80
CA VAL A 627 -3.99 -16.80 43.85
C VAL A 627 -5.12 -17.61 43.20
N LEU A 628 -4.79 -18.41 42.19
CA LEU A 628 -5.70 -19.36 41.56
C LEU A 628 -5.65 -20.71 42.27
N GLU A 629 -4.44 -21.22 42.48
CA GLU A 629 -4.15 -22.49 43.14
C GLU A 629 -2.85 -22.36 43.95
N GLN A 630 -2.73 -23.05 45.08
CA GLN A 630 -1.47 -23.13 45.83
C GLN A 630 -1.36 -24.42 46.64
N ASP A 631 -0.17 -25.03 46.61
CA ASP A 631 0.19 -26.21 47.42
C ASP A 631 0.47 -25.81 48.88
N ARG A 632 1.00 -24.60 49.09
CA ARG A 632 1.25 -23.99 50.39
C ARG A 632 1.03 -22.48 50.33
N PRO A 633 0.79 -21.79 51.46
CA PRO A 633 0.78 -20.34 51.49
C PRO A 633 2.08 -19.77 50.90
N LEU A 634 1.92 -18.82 49.97
CA LEU A 634 3.03 -18.08 49.41
C LEU A 634 3.59 -17.09 50.44
N LYS A 635 4.90 -16.86 50.39
CA LYS A 635 5.63 -15.97 51.29
C LYS A 635 6.53 -15.03 50.50
N THR A 636 6.95 -13.94 51.15
CA THR A 636 7.98 -13.05 50.62
C THR A 636 9.22 -13.83 50.16
N ASP A 637 9.80 -13.42 49.05
CA ASP A 637 10.93 -14.03 48.34
C ASP A 637 10.64 -15.38 47.67
N ASP A 638 9.39 -15.86 47.65
CA ASP A 638 9.02 -16.96 46.76
C ASP A 638 9.20 -16.52 45.31
N LYS A 639 9.90 -17.33 44.51
CA LYS A 639 10.17 -17.05 43.11
C LYS A 639 8.90 -17.24 42.30
N VAL A 640 8.66 -16.34 41.36
CA VAL A 640 7.57 -16.46 40.38
C VAL A 640 8.13 -16.43 38.97
N GLN A 641 7.50 -17.17 38.06
CA GLN A 641 7.83 -17.21 36.64
C GLN A 641 6.56 -17.20 35.79
N GLU A 642 6.55 -16.37 34.75
CA GLU A 642 5.48 -16.28 33.75
C GLU A 642 5.21 -17.67 33.15
N THR A 643 3.96 -18.08 33.18
CA THR A 643 3.49 -19.30 32.50
C THR A 643 2.81 -18.88 31.20
N GLY A 644 3.25 -19.47 30.09
CA GLY A 644 2.84 -19.02 28.76
C GLY A 644 1.32 -19.09 28.56
N GLY A 645 0.69 -17.92 28.43
CA GLY A 645 -0.63 -17.76 27.81
C GLY A 645 -1.40 -16.53 28.29
N PRO A 646 -1.89 -15.65 27.39
CA PRO A 646 -3.13 -14.95 27.68
C PRO A 646 -4.28 -15.96 27.65
N ALA A 647 -5.29 -15.73 28.49
CA ALA A 647 -6.56 -16.44 28.42
C ALA A 647 -7.05 -16.52 26.97
N ARG A 648 -7.55 -17.69 26.57
CA ARG A 648 -8.41 -17.80 25.38
C ARG A 648 -9.38 -16.64 25.41
N GLU A 649 -9.29 -15.72 24.44
CA GLU A 649 -10.27 -14.66 24.27
C GLU A 649 -11.66 -15.29 24.30
N THR A 650 -12.42 -14.89 25.30
CA THR A 650 -13.84 -15.20 25.37
C THR A 650 -14.52 -14.30 24.34
N ARG A 651 -14.79 -14.90 23.17
CA ARG A 651 -15.72 -14.49 22.10
C ARG A 651 -15.68 -13.07 21.54
#